data_AF-B8G5U2-F1
#
_entry.id   AF-B8G5U2-F1
#
_cell.length_a   1.000
_cell.length_b   1.000
_cell.length_c   1.000
_cell.angle_alpha   90.00
_cell.angle_beta   90.00
_cell.angle_gamma   90.00
#
_symmetry.space_group_name_H-M   'P 1'
#
loop_
_entity.id
_entity.type
_entity.pdbx_description
1 polymer ?
#
loop_
_entity_poly.entity_id
_entity_poly.type
_entity_poly.pdbx_seq_one_letter_code
_entity_poly.pdbx_strand_id
1 'polypeptide(L)'
;MASSLIKRINLRTVAVSQVHRLPGVTIPALWLAMITVVTLFAGYAVRPVVTVDIGDNRDGAFLVNFNGREIDAAGGYERFEWPAGASTVTVPGGRKGVWLARITARPDADPIILQRESAAVVNGVRLEMPRRSGTEMFVKIPAQIAAAPTLTFELVSPLVGGEAPPPGVPLAVELAPARTYRWSADESQIVFLRLGQGNWIVRLDAVVAHPDGSPVNARISANGVELARLLEQAQLRRIQILIPATLMNGGDLNLTLQADPFRDPRLLGVLVADVSVVPAASPVLTTIAPPPVALGFGLFTVLGMFACLALLTADVQRRWYLDATGWAAVGLTLAVAVAGWALVVYRFPSGQMIDRLAALTVLSLLITVVMRPLTRWLLRQTGAVVTAEFGAALLIVFLVGFWLKAIGMLYPYYVGIDVFWHMDKARRIIYDGALPLYYSVNSPLNETTMPVAEWGRNPPVIPYSPWFHILATGYAIFPWPMELTANVVSLLMDMSRVVLIAAIALKAGLSQRTALLAAITYAVLPVTYLLHIWGNVPTAAGLWLNLLVQTAILLAWDRLGEWKVQLWFVPLLVLAFLVYTVTGVFTGVFLVCLTVLIWLNGRRGPEWRALLPGLKPLWLTAGAAIGLAIAIYYGQYFQPIVERTIPYMMTVFTRGPETVGVSRPPFHEYLWSFVPHLGYHIWPNHYLYYGLAIPLIFFIPGYWMMRTKPLLWLVVSAWGTVALLFLIAGYRISMVDKQLFYLIPVICLAWAIMADRLWERWAGRLFVLATLALSLGSALWLWVYRISISPVQGN
;
A
#
# COMPACT_ATOMS: atom_id res chain seq x y z
N MET A 1 -38.17 -57.12 -46.19
CA MET A 1 -36.90 -56.52 -45.72
C MET A 1 -36.89 -56.54 -44.19
N ALA A 2 -36.38 -57.60 -43.57
CA ALA A 2 -36.32 -57.71 -42.11
C ALA A 2 -35.17 -58.64 -41.70
N SER A 3 -33.99 -58.06 -41.44
CA SER A 3 -32.96 -58.67 -40.57
C SER A 3 -32.02 -57.57 -40.06
N SER A 4 -32.54 -56.72 -39.18
CA SER A 4 -31.75 -55.87 -38.28
C SER A 4 -32.18 -56.19 -36.84
N LEU A 5 -31.28 -55.97 -35.87
CA LEU A 5 -31.50 -55.83 -34.41
C LEU A 5 -30.90 -56.86 -33.43
N ILE A 6 -30.14 -57.89 -33.83
CA ILE A 6 -29.50 -58.81 -32.84
C ILE A 6 -27.96 -58.89 -32.99
N LYS A 7 -27.29 -57.75 -33.22
CA LYS A 7 -25.81 -57.70 -33.20
C LYS A 7 -25.22 -56.47 -32.50
N ARG A 8 -25.96 -55.86 -31.57
CA ARG A 8 -25.52 -54.68 -30.80
C ARG A 8 -25.48 -54.83 -29.28
N ILE A 9 -25.61 -56.04 -28.75
CA ILE A 9 -25.59 -56.27 -27.31
C ILE A 9 -24.68 -57.46 -27.01
N ASN A 10 -23.38 -57.17 -26.85
CA ASN A 10 -22.41 -57.98 -26.11
C ASN A 10 -21.30 -57.00 -25.71
N LEU A 11 -21.44 -56.34 -24.56
CA LEU A 11 -20.82 -56.81 -23.32
C LEU A 11 -19.34 -57.19 -23.52
N ARG A 12 -18.52 -56.18 -23.86
CA ARG A 12 -17.16 -56.11 -23.32
C ARG A 12 -17.17 -55.06 -22.22
N THR A 13 -17.44 -55.56 -21.03
CA THR A 13 -16.99 -55.08 -19.73
C THR A 13 -15.56 -54.54 -19.81
N VAL A 14 -15.45 -53.26 -20.12
CA VAL A 14 -14.30 -52.46 -19.69
C VAL A 14 -14.59 -52.10 -18.24
N ALA A 15 -14.32 -53.06 -17.36
CA ALA A 15 -14.00 -52.79 -15.97
C ALA A 15 -12.66 -52.04 -15.96
N VAL A 16 -12.66 -50.76 -16.37
CA VAL A 16 -11.61 -49.83 -15.97
C VAL A 16 -11.86 -49.58 -14.51
N SER A 17 -11.06 -50.28 -13.71
CA SER A 17 -10.85 -50.06 -12.29
C SER A 17 -10.97 -48.57 -11.96
N GLN A 18 -12.08 -48.19 -11.32
CA GLN A 18 -12.12 -47.04 -10.43
C GLN A 18 -11.18 -47.32 -9.25
N VAL A 19 -9.88 -47.29 -9.50
CA VAL A 19 -8.91 -47.11 -8.43
C VAL A 19 -9.19 -45.72 -7.88
N HIS A 20 -9.61 -45.68 -6.62
CA HIS A 20 -9.92 -44.49 -5.85
C HIS A 20 -8.89 -43.38 -6.12
N ARG A 21 -9.27 -42.37 -6.92
CA ARG A 21 -8.49 -41.16 -7.20
C ARG A 21 -8.52 -40.18 -6.01
N LEU A 22 -8.23 -40.68 -4.80
CA LEU A 22 -8.19 -39.88 -3.58
C LEU A 22 -6.79 -39.46 -3.05
N PRO A 23 -5.62 -39.91 -3.55
CA PRO A 23 -4.36 -39.59 -2.85
C PRO A 23 -3.79 -38.18 -3.12
N GLY A 24 -4.12 -37.50 -4.24
CA GLY A 24 -3.41 -36.28 -4.66
C GLY A 24 -3.72 -35.01 -3.86
N VAL A 25 -4.94 -34.87 -3.34
CA VAL A 25 -5.39 -33.65 -2.61
C VAL A 25 -5.61 -33.93 -1.13
N THR A 26 -6.14 -35.11 -0.81
CA THR A 26 -6.54 -35.47 0.56
C THR A 26 -5.35 -35.57 1.51
N ILE A 27 -4.25 -36.23 1.10
CA ILE A 27 -3.06 -36.37 1.95
C ILE A 27 -2.43 -35.00 2.24
N PRO A 28 -2.16 -34.13 1.24
CA PRO A 28 -1.64 -32.80 1.51
C PRO A 28 -2.58 -31.94 2.37
N ALA A 29 -3.91 -32.01 2.17
CA ALA A 29 -4.87 -31.26 2.98
C ALA A 29 -4.87 -31.72 4.45
N LEU A 30 -4.85 -33.03 4.71
CA LEU A 30 -4.77 -33.59 6.06
C LEU A 30 -3.45 -33.20 6.75
N TRP A 31 -2.34 -33.27 6.02
CA TRP A 31 -1.04 -32.79 6.51
C TRP A 31 -1.08 -31.32 6.91
N LEU A 32 -1.63 -30.46 6.03
CA LEU A 32 -1.76 -29.03 6.29
C LEU A 32 -2.70 -28.73 7.47
N ALA A 33 -3.79 -29.48 7.61
CA ALA A 33 -4.66 -29.35 8.78
C ALA A 33 -3.89 -29.71 10.06
N MET A 34 -3.24 -30.89 10.09
CA MET A 34 -2.47 -31.35 11.24
C MET A 34 -1.35 -30.37 11.64
N ILE A 35 -0.54 -29.92 10.68
CA ILE A 35 0.56 -28.99 10.98
C ILE A 35 0.03 -27.64 11.47
N THR A 36 -1.11 -27.17 10.95
CA THR A 36 -1.76 -25.93 11.42
C THR A 36 -2.24 -26.08 12.86
N VAL A 37 -2.89 -27.20 13.20
CA VAL A 37 -3.30 -27.49 14.58
C VAL A 37 -2.07 -27.50 15.50
N VAL A 38 -1.06 -28.30 15.18
CA VAL A 38 0.17 -28.41 16.00
C VAL A 38 0.83 -27.04 16.17
N THR A 39 0.93 -26.25 15.10
CA THR A 39 1.54 -24.92 15.12
C THR A 39 0.75 -23.95 16.00
N LEU A 40 -0.58 -23.98 15.95
CA LEU A 40 -1.40 -23.13 16.81
C LEU A 40 -1.30 -23.54 18.28
N PHE A 41 -1.34 -24.83 18.60
CA PHE A 41 -1.12 -25.30 19.98
C PHE A 41 0.26 -24.89 20.50
N ALA A 42 1.33 -25.13 19.72
CA ALA A 42 2.68 -24.71 20.08
C ALA A 42 2.80 -23.19 20.22
N GLY A 43 2.13 -22.45 19.33
CA GLY A 43 2.03 -21.00 19.38
C GLY A 43 1.40 -20.55 20.69
N TYR A 44 0.17 -20.96 20.99
CA TYR A 44 -0.59 -20.53 22.18
C TYR A 44 -0.04 -21.03 23.51
N ALA A 45 0.76 -22.11 23.51
CA ALA A 45 1.50 -22.52 24.70
C ALA A 45 2.47 -21.43 25.20
N VAL A 46 2.99 -20.57 24.30
CA VAL A 46 3.79 -19.41 24.69
C VAL A 46 2.89 -18.21 24.95
N ARG A 47 2.81 -17.76 26.20
CA ARG A 47 1.98 -16.61 26.62
C ARG A 47 2.86 -15.39 26.94
N PRO A 48 3.17 -14.53 25.95
CA PRO A 48 4.00 -13.35 26.20
C PRO A 48 3.22 -12.26 26.94
N VAL A 49 3.97 -11.33 27.56
CA VAL A 49 3.41 -10.06 28.05
C VAL A 49 3.13 -9.15 26.86
N VAL A 50 1.94 -8.55 26.83
CA VAL A 50 1.56 -7.56 25.82
C VAL A 50 1.46 -6.20 26.50
N THR A 51 2.17 -5.20 25.99
CA THR A 51 2.15 -3.82 26.52
C THR A 51 1.77 -2.87 25.39
N VAL A 52 0.91 -1.89 25.70
CA VAL A 52 0.43 -0.86 24.80
C VAL A 52 0.59 0.49 25.48
N ASP A 53 1.50 1.29 24.93
CA ASP A 53 1.66 2.70 25.30
C ASP A 53 0.50 3.48 24.64
N ILE A 54 -0.42 3.98 25.46
CA ILE A 54 -1.59 4.72 25.00
C ILE A 54 -1.16 6.15 24.71
N GLY A 55 -1.49 6.65 23.53
CA GLY A 55 -0.95 7.89 22.97
C GLY A 55 0.30 7.69 22.11
N ASP A 56 0.78 6.45 21.92
CA ASP A 56 1.81 6.16 20.92
C ASP A 56 1.22 5.95 19.50
N ASN A 57 2.07 5.95 18.48
CA ASN A 57 1.70 5.80 17.09
C ASN A 57 1.08 4.45 16.73
N ARG A 58 1.03 3.46 17.61
CA ARG A 58 0.49 2.11 17.32
C ARG A 58 -0.75 1.73 18.12
N ASP A 59 -1.16 2.57 19.06
CA ASP A 59 -2.25 2.31 19.99
C ASP A 59 -3.62 2.19 19.31
N GLY A 60 -3.83 2.88 18.19
CA GLY A 60 -5.11 2.92 17.48
C GLY A 60 -5.62 1.55 17.04
N ALA A 61 -4.73 0.55 16.90
CA ALA A 61 -5.12 -0.82 16.58
C ALA A 61 -5.83 -1.55 17.74
N PHE A 62 -5.77 -1.00 18.96
CA PHE A 62 -6.33 -1.58 20.18
C PHE A 62 -7.57 -0.85 20.68
N LEU A 63 -7.85 0.35 20.18
CA LEU A 63 -8.76 1.29 20.82
C LEU A 63 -10.01 1.49 19.98
N VAL A 64 -11.15 1.52 20.67
CA VAL A 64 -12.46 1.87 20.11
C VAL A 64 -13.05 2.98 20.96
N ASN A 65 -13.54 4.05 20.32
CA ASN A 65 -14.13 5.23 20.96
C ASN A 65 -13.19 5.94 21.95
N PHE A 66 -11.91 6.08 21.60
CA PHE A 66 -10.98 6.93 22.34
C PHE A 66 -10.76 8.24 21.61
N ASN A 67 -10.53 9.32 22.36
CA ASN A 67 -10.17 10.61 21.79
C ASN A 67 -8.76 10.57 21.18
N GLY A 68 -8.40 11.67 20.49
CA GLY A 68 -7.08 11.84 19.87
C GLY A 68 -5.91 11.67 20.85
N ARG A 69 -4.73 11.41 20.30
CA ARG A 69 -3.50 11.27 21.08
C ARG A 69 -3.13 12.59 21.74
N GLU A 70 -2.77 12.52 23.02
CA GLU A 70 -2.27 13.65 23.78
C GLU A 70 -0.94 13.31 24.45
N ILE A 71 -0.19 14.36 24.77
CA ILE A 71 1.12 14.25 25.42
C ILE A 71 1.34 15.46 26.31
N ASP A 72 1.65 15.20 27.58
CA ASP A 72 1.94 16.22 28.58
C ASP A 72 3.24 15.91 29.32
N ALA A 73 3.74 16.92 30.04
CA ALA A 73 4.82 16.74 30.98
C ALA A 73 4.34 15.89 32.17
N ALA A 74 5.10 14.84 32.47
CA ALA A 74 4.91 13.97 33.63
C ALA A 74 5.66 14.48 34.87
N GLY A 75 6.42 15.58 34.75
CA GLY A 75 7.22 16.16 35.81
C GLY A 75 7.52 17.64 35.55
N GLY A 76 8.38 18.23 36.39
CA GLY A 76 8.81 19.62 36.24
C GLY A 76 9.67 19.83 34.99
N TYR A 77 9.59 21.05 34.43
CA TYR A 77 10.42 21.46 33.30
C TYR A 77 11.81 21.92 33.77
N GLU A 78 12.84 21.41 33.13
CA GLU A 78 14.21 21.93 33.17
C GLU A 78 14.39 22.94 32.04
N ARG A 79 14.70 24.19 32.38
CA ARG A 79 14.83 25.28 31.41
C ARG A 79 16.28 25.48 30.97
N PHE A 80 16.47 25.60 29.66
CA PHE A 80 17.74 25.94 29.04
C PHE A 80 17.53 27.15 28.12
N GLU A 81 18.29 28.21 28.37
CA GLU A 81 18.22 29.42 27.56
C GLU A 81 18.76 29.16 26.16
N TRP A 82 18.03 29.64 25.15
CA TRP A 82 18.46 29.61 23.76
C TRP A 82 19.23 30.92 23.49
N PRO A 83 20.53 30.87 23.14
CA PRO A 83 21.30 32.09 22.95
C PRO A 83 20.71 32.98 21.86
N ALA A 84 20.69 34.30 22.09
CA ALA A 84 20.16 35.25 21.12
C ALA A 84 20.91 35.17 19.79
N GLY A 85 20.17 35.08 18.68
CA GLY A 85 20.73 34.95 17.33
C GLY A 85 21.32 33.59 16.98
N ALA A 86 21.37 32.62 17.89
CA ALA A 86 21.85 31.27 17.59
C ALA A 86 20.81 30.46 16.81
N SER A 87 21.24 29.74 15.78
CA SER A 87 20.41 28.81 15.01
C SER A 87 20.12 27.51 15.76
N THR A 88 20.94 27.18 16.76
CA THR A 88 20.82 25.94 17.55
C THR A 88 21.08 26.19 19.04
N VAL A 89 20.56 25.29 19.88
CA VAL A 89 20.97 25.18 21.30
C VAL A 89 21.30 23.72 21.60
N THR A 90 22.38 23.48 22.34
CA THR A 90 22.75 22.14 22.79
C THR A 90 22.60 22.04 24.29
N VAL A 91 21.88 21.01 24.74
CA VAL A 91 21.59 20.76 26.16
C VAL A 91 21.99 19.35 26.56
N PRO A 92 22.17 19.06 27.87
CA PRO A 92 22.49 17.72 28.35
C PRO A 92 21.41 16.69 27.95
N GLY A 93 21.86 15.57 27.39
CA GLY A 93 21.05 14.40 27.09
C GLY A 93 21.23 13.30 28.14
N GLY A 94 21.36 12.05 27.71
CA GLY A 94 21.49 10.88 28.59
C GLY A 94 20.20 10.55 29.34
N ARG A 95 19.07 10.95 28.77
CA ARG A 95 17.75 10.88 29.41
C ARG A 95 17.07 9.55 29.07
N LYS A 96 16.32 9.00 30.03
CA LYS A 96 15.56 7.74 29.84
C LYS A 96 14.10 8.04 29.51
N GLY A 97 13.51 7.25 28.62
CA GLY A 97 12.09 7.37 28.23
C GLY A 97 11.81 8.49 27.22
N VAL A 98 10.53 8.74 26.94
CA VAL A 98 10.09 9.83 26.05
C VAL A 98 10.13 11.15 26.82
N TRP A 99 10.57 12.21 26.15
CA TRP A 99 10.65 13.56 26.72
C TRP A 99 9.85 14.55 25.88
N LEU A 100 9.38 15.61 26.53
CA LEU A 100 8.66 16.70 25.91
C LEU A 100 9.54 17.94 25.99
N ALA A 101 9.88 18.50 24.83
CA ALA A 101 10.49 19.81 24.74
C ALA A 101 9.40 20.85 24.48
N ARG A 102 9.38 21.91 25.29
CA ARG A 102 8.65 23.13 25.03
C ARG A 102 9.64 24.19 24.55
N ILE A 103 9.56 24.56 23.28
CA ILE A 103 10.31 25.66 22.70
C ILE A 103 9.46 26.91 22.82
N THR A 104 9.92 27.89 23.58
CA THR A 104 9.22 29.17 23.79
C THR A 104 9.79 30.21 22.84
N ALA A 105 8.94 30.94 22.12
CA ALA A 105 9.34 32.06 21.28
C ALA A 105 9.80 33.26 22.13
N ARG A 106 10.64 34.12 21.56
CA ARG A 106 10.86 35.45 22.13
C ARG A 106 9.58 36.30 21.99
N PRO A 107 9.32 37.22 22.93
CA PRO A 107 8.10 38.05 22.90
C PRO A 107 7.95 38.92 21.64
N ASP A 108 9.07 39.26 20.99
CA ASP A 108 9.17 40.09 19.79
C ASP A 108 9.18 39.29 18.47
N ALA A 109 9.18 37.95 18.53
CA ALA A 109 9.16 37.11 17.34
C ALA A 109 7.76 37.08 16.68
N ASP A 110 7.72 37.02 15.35
CA ASP A 110 6.46 36.85 14.62
C ASP A 110 5.79 35.50 14.99
N PRO A 111 4.55 35.51 15.52
CA PRO A 111 3.81 34.31 15.88
C PRO A 111 3.69 33.27 14.77
N ILE A 112 3.70 33.69 13.50
CA ILE A 112 3.57 32.77 12.36
C ILE A 112 4.78 31.83 12.26
N ILE A 113 5.97 32.26 12.71
CA ILE A 113 7.20 31.51 12.48
C ILE A 113 7.18 30.15 13.19
N LEU A 114 6.88 30.12 14.50
CA LEU A 114 6.75 28.85 15.23
C LEU A 114 5.48 28.08 14.85
N GLN A 115 4.39 28.79 14.54
CA GLN A 115 3.10 28.15 14.29
C GLN A 115 3.09 27.40 12.96
N ARG A 116 3.68 27.97 11.90
CA ARG A 116 3.52 27.49 10.51
C ARG A 116 4.82 27.35 9.75
N GLU A 117 5.83 28.16 10.03
CA GLU A 117 7.03 28.26 9.19
C GLU A 117 8.26 27.56 9.79
N SER A 118 8.08 26.83 10.90
CA SER A 118 9.16 26.10 11.56
C SER A 118 8.78 24.64 11.83
N ALA A 119 9.78 23.78 11.74
CA ALA A 119 9.78 22.42 12.24
C ALA A 119 10.98 22.20 13.17
N ALA A 120 10.77 21.45 14.25
CA ALA A 120 11.85 21.14 15.19
C ALA A 120 12.68 19.94 14.70
N VAL A 121 14.00 20.11 14.74
CA VAL A 121 15.00 19.07 14.54
C VAL A 121 15.80 18.91 15.81
N VAL A 122 16.06 17.67 16.22
CA VAL A 122 16.92 17.35 17.36
C VAL A 122 17.96 16.34 16.92
N ASN A 123 19.24 16.66 17.10
CA ASN A 123 20.37 15.83 16.64
C ASN A 123 20.26 15.44 15.16
N GLY A 124 19.81 16.37 14.31
CA GLY A 124 19.63 16.14 12.87
C GLY A 124 18.38 15.34 12.49
N VAL A 125 17.54 14.94 13.44
CA VAL A 125 16.27 14.23 13.18
C VAL A 125 15.09 15.17 13.38
N ARG A 126 14.23 15.30 12.36
CA ARG A 126 12.97 16.05 12.48
C ARG A 126 11.97 15.28 13.34
N LEU A 127 11.39 15.96 14.33
CA LEU A 127 10.52 15.33 15.33
C LEU A 127 9.06 15.74 15.19
N GLU A 128 8.20 14.93 15.79
CA GLU A 128 6.76 15.19 15.89
C GLU A 128 6.49 16.41 16.79
N MET A 129 5.62 17.30 16.30
CA MET A 129 5.23 18.53 16.99
C MET A 129 3.75 18.47 17.36
N PRO A 130 3.40 17.78 18.47
CA PRO A 130 2.01 17.50 18.85
C PRO A 130 1.17 18.76 19.06
N ARG A 131 1.79 19.87 19.49
CA ARG A 131 1.13 21.16 19.70
C ARG A 131 2.02 22.30 19.24
N ARG A 132 1.42 23.27 18.54
CA ARG A 132 2.08 24.49 18.07
C ARG A 132 1.14 25.67 18.22
N SER A 133 1.66 26.74 18.81
CA SER A 133 1.05 28.07 18.84
C SER A 133 2.06 29.09 18.30
N GLY A 134 1.70 30.36 18.32
CA GLY A 134 2.65 31.41 17.96
C GLY A 134 3.71 31.69 19.02
N THR A 135 3.50 31.24 20.26
CA THR A 135 4.39 31.48 21.39
C THR A 135 5.13 30.23 21.84
N GLU A 136 4.61 29.04 21.55
CA GLU A 136 5.15 27.78 22.03
C GLU A 136 5.05 26.69 20.97
N MET A 137 6.10 25.88 20.88
CA MET A 137 6.12 24.65 20.10
C MET A 137 6.48 23.49 21.01
N PHE A 138 5.60 22.49 21.09
CA PHE A 138 5.85 21.26 21.82
C PHE A 138 6.41 20.22 20.87
N VAL A 139 7.49 19.56 21.28
CA VAL A 139 8.25 18.59 20.48
C VAL A 139 8.39 17.30 21.27
N LYS A 140 7.89 16.20 20.72
CA LYS A 140 8.03 14.86 21.32
C LYS A 140 9.43 14.31 20.99
N ILE A 141 10.25 14.08 22.00
CA ILE A 141 11.60 13.51 21.89
C ILE A 141 11.53 12.00 22.18
N PRO A 142 11.71 11.13 21.17
CA PRO A 142 11.74 9.69 21.38
C PRO A 142 12.90 9.27 22.28
N ALA A 143 12.71 8.15 23.01
CA ALA A 143 13.71 7.64 23.96
C ALA A 143 15.10 7.41 23.34
N GLN A 144 15.15 7.01 22.07
CA GLN A 144 16.40 6.77 21.34
C GLN A 144 17.21 8.06 21.15
N ILE A 145 16.53 9.19 20.91
CA ILE A 145 17.17 10.50 20.76
C ILE A 145 17.47 11.09 22.13
N ALA A 146 16.55 10.97 23.08
CA ALA A 146 16.73 11.43 24.46
C ALA A 146 17.95 10.80 25.15
N ALA A 147 18.27 9.54 24.82
CA ALA A 147 19.41 8.80 25.35
C ALA A 147 20.77 9.24 24.79
N ALA A 148 20.81 10.04 23.73
CA ALA A 148 22.06 10.59 23.20
C ALA A 148 22.76 11.46 24.26
N PRO A 149 24.10 11.54 24.29
CA PRO A 149 24.82 12.32 25.32
C PRO A 149 24.41 13.80 25.39
N THR A 150 24.04 14.37 24.25
CA THR A 150 23.58 15.74 24.10
C THR A 150 22.36 15.80 23.19
N LEU A 151 21.54 16.85 23.36
CA LEU A 151 20.41 17.16 22.50
C LEU A 151 20.63 18.54 21.89
N THR A 152 20.87 18.58 20.59
CA THR A 152 21.02 19.81 19.80
C THR A 152 19.72 20.10 19.09
N PHE A 153 19.02 21.15 19.50
CA PHE A 153 17.78 21.62 18.90
C PHE A 153 18.06 22.62 17.79
N GLU A 154 17.30 22.53 16.71
CA GLU A 154 17.34 23.42 15.56
C GLU A 154 15.91 23.64 15.05
N LEU A 155 15.60 24.86 14.61
CA LEU A 155 14.39 25.13 13.83
C LEU A 155 14.73 25.15 12.34
N VAL A 156 14.05 24.32 11.57
CA VAL A 156 14.22 24.22 10.11
C VAL A 156 12.90 24.48 9.39
N SER A 157 12.95 24.66 8.08
CA SER A 157 11.75 24.81 7.27
C SER A 157 10.84 23.57 7.39
N PRO A 158 9.51 23.71 7.50
CA PRO A 158 8.57 22.59 7.45
C PRO A 158 8.70 21.76 6.16
N LEU A 159 9.15 22.38 5.08
CA LEU A 159 9.43 21.72 3.81
C LEU A 159 10.91 21.35 3.73
N VAL A 160 11.22 20.14 3.26
CA VAL A 160 12.61 19.73 3.06
C VAL A 160 13.23 20.60 1.96
N GLY A 161 14.34 21.25 2.25
CA GLY A 161 15.00 22.20 1.33
C GLY A 161 14.35 23.58 1.23
N GLY A 162 13.33 23.87 2.05
CA GLY A 162 12.76 25.22 2.14
C GLY A 162 13.68 26.19 2.89
N GLU A 163 13.39 27.49 2.77
CA GLU A 163 14.13 28.55 3.45
C GLU A 163 14.10 28.37 4.97
N ALA A 164 15.26 28.53 5.61
CA ALA A 164 15.40 28.36 7.04
C ALA A 164 14.62 29.46 7.80
N PRO A 165 13.98 29.13 8.93
CA PRO A 165 13.35 30.13 9.77
C PRO A 165 14.38 31.17 10.23
N PRO A 166 13.99 32.44 10.42
CA PRO A 166 14.88 33.47 10.92
C PRO A 166 15.56 33.03 12.23
N PRO A 167 16.89 33.23 12.38
CA PRO A 167 17.58 32.90 13.62
C PRO A 167 17.10 33.80 14.76
N GLY A 168 17.19 33.29 15.99
CA GLY A 168 16.84 34.06 17.20
C GLY A 168 15.36 34.03 17.60
N VAL A 169 14.50 33.32 16.87
CA VAL A 169 13.07 33.14 17.23
C VAL A 169 12.89 32.43 18.57
N PRO A 170 13.61 31.34 18.89
CA PRO A 170 13.52 30.71 20.21
C PRO A 170 14.15 31.56 21.32
N LEU A 171 13.46 31.63 22.46
CA LEU A 171 13.95 32.17 23.72
C LEU A 171 14.62 31.07 24.56
N ALA A 172 13.95 29.94 24.70
CA ALA A 172 14.39 28.84 25.57
C ALA A 172 13.82 27.51 25.08
N VAL A 173 14.49 26.42 25.48
CA VAL A 173 13.95 25.06 25.43
C VAL A 173 13.79 24.54 26.84
N GLU A 174 12.59 24.04 27.13
CA GLU A 174 12.24 23.48 28.42
C GLU A 174 11.96 21.99 28.27
N LEU A 175 12.63 21.15 29.06
CA LEU A 175 12.55 19.69 28.95
C LEU A 175 11.85 19.10 30.18
N ALA A 176 10.86 18.24 29.94
CA ALA A 176 10.28 17.42 30.99
C ALA A 176 10.12 15.96 30.51
N PRO A 177 10.14 14.96 31.42
CA PRO A 177 9.67 13.63 31.08
C PRO A 177 8.26 13.71 30.50
N ALA A 178 7.98 12.99 29.43
CA ALA A 178 6.67 13.02 28.78
C ALA A 178 5.80 11.85 29.24
N ARG A 179 4.50 12.07 29.29
CA ARG A 179 3.47 11.04 29.33
C ARG A 179 2.60 11.18 28.09
N THR A 180 2.56 10.14 27.28
CA THR A 180 1.54 9.92 26.25
C THR A 180 0.29 9.35 26.89
N TYR A 181 -0.88 9.77 26.41
CA TYR A 181 -2.16 9.25 26.87
C TYR A 181 -3.28 9.50 25.85
N ARG A 182 -4.44 8.93 26.12
CA ARG A 182 -5.72 9.28 25.50
C ARG A 182 -6.83 9.34 26.54
N TRP A 183 -7.82 10.15 26.27
CA TRP A 183 -9.07 10.16 27.02
C TRP A 183 -10.05 9.14 26.45
N SER A 184 -10.62 8.30 27.31
CA SER A 184 -11.84 7.54 26.97
C SER A 184 -12.98 8.51 26.69
N ALA A 185 -14.00 8.05 25.97
CA ALA A 185 -15.31 8.66 25.90
C ALA A 185 -16.17 8.21 27.10
N ASP A 186 -17.49 8.32 26.96
CA ASP A 186 -18.49 7.77 27.87
C ASP A 186 -18.44 6.24 27.92
N GLU A 187 -18.29 5.59 26.77
CA GLU A 187 -17.94 4.18 26.67
C GLU A 187 -16.80 3.96 25.66
N SER A 188 -15.71 3.36 26.14
CA SER A 188 -14.55 3.02 25.32
C SER A 188 -14.10 1.59 25.53
N GLN A 189 -13.45 1.01 24.52
CA GLN A 189 -12.97 -0.37 24.57
C GLN A 189 -11.50 -0.48 24.21
N ILE A 190 -10.77 -1.30 24.98
CA ILE A 190 -9.40 -1.72 24.68
C ILE A 190 -9.45 -3.21 24.33
N VAL A 191 -9.11 -3.55 23.09
CA VAL A 191 -9.36 -4.86 22.50
C VAL A 191 -8.07 -5.61 22.20
N PHE A 192 -7.93 -6.80 22.78
CA PHE A 192 -6.88 -7.76 22.51
C PHE A 192 -7.47 -9.02 21.87
N LEU A 193 -7.49 -9.05 20.53
CA LEU A 193 -8.01 -10.19 19.77
C LEU A 193 -7.05 -11.39 19.83
N ARG A 194 -7.62 -12.57 20.02
CA ARG A 194 -6.95 -13.87 19.99
C ARG A 194 -5.73 -13.95 20.91
N LEU A 195 -5.77 -13.25 22.05
CA LEU A 195 -4.73 -13.21 23.07
C LEU A 195 -4.39 -14.61 23.62
N GLY A 196 -5.42 -15.44 23.81
CA GLY A 196 -5.30 -16.79 24.35
C GLY A 196 -6.15 -17.01 25.60
N GLN A 197 -6.45 -18.27 25.89
CA GLN A 197 -7.29 -18.67 27.02
C GLN A 197 -6.52 -18.64 28.36
N GLY A 198 -7.25 -18.79 29.47
CA GLY A 198 -6.70 -18.82 30.83
C GLY A 198 -6.83 -17.49 31.59
N ASN A 199 -6.29 -17.46 32.80
CA ASN A 199 -6.28 -16.28 33.67
C ASN A 199 -5.25 -15.26 33.18
N TRP A 200 -5.62 -13.99 33.16
CA TRP A 200 -4.73 -12.88 32.79
C TRP A 200 -4.80 -11.78 33.85
N ILE A 201 -3.72 -11.02 34.01
CA ILE A 201 -3.69 -9.82 34.84
C ILE A 201 -3.58 -8.62 33.90
N VAL A 202 -4.55 -7.73 33.98
CA VAL A 202 -4.53 -6.43 33.32
C VAL A 202 -3.94 -5.41 34.27
N ARG A 203 -2.96 -4.64 33.79
CA ARG A 203 -2.41 -3.48 34.48
C ARG A 203 -2.75 -2.26 33.64
N LEU A 204 -3.46 -1.32 34.24
CA LEU A 204 -3.95 -0.10 33.60
C LEU A 204 -3.36 1.09 34.37
N ASP A 205 -2.56 1.92 33.70
CA ASP A 205 -2.10 3.18 34.27
C ASP A 205 -3.05 4.29 33.82
N ALA A 206 -3.86 4.79 34.76
CA ALA A 206 -4.95 5.72 34.48
C ALA A 206 -5.07 6.84 35.53
N VAL A 207 -5.66 7.96 35.12
CA VAL A 207 -6.14 9.04 36.01
C VAL A 207 -7.66 9.01 35.97
N VAL A 208 -8.28 8.76 37.13
CA VAL A 208 -9.73 8.64 37.26
C VAL A 208 -10.23 9.89 37.99
N ALA A 209 -10.04 11.05 37.39
CA ALA A 209 -10.56 12.31 37.92
C ALA A 209 -10.68 13.31 36.77
N HIS A 210 -11.73 14.14 36.83
CA HIS A 210 -11.88 15.23 35.88
C HIS A 210 -11.11 16.47 36.34
N PRO A 211 -10.54 17.25 35.40
CA PRO A 211 -9.89 18.52 35.72
C PRO A 211 -10.84 19.55 36.37
N ASP A 212 -12.14 19.47 36.07
CA ASP A 212 -13.18 20.36 36.61
C ASP A 212 -13.75 19.90 37.96
N GLY A 213 -13.28 18.76 38.49
CA GLY A 213 -13.71 18.19 39.76
C GLY A 213 -15.08 17.51 39.75
N SER A 214 -15.72 17.37 38.59
CA SER A 214 -16.95 16.58 38.47
C SER A 214 -16.70 15.07 38.68
N PRO A 215 -17.67 14.29 39.19
CA PRO A 215 -17.52 12.85 39.37
C PRO A 215 -17.30 12.12 38.03
N VAL A 216 -16.45 11.10 38.05
CA VAL A 216 -16.14 10.25 36.87
C VAL A 216 -17.02 9.01 36.85
N ASN A 217 -17.38 8.47 38.02
CA ASN A 217 -18.18 7.24 38.16
C ASN A 217 -17.69 6.05 37.32
N ALA A 218 -16.37 5.94 37.14
CA ALA A 218 -15.79 5.00 36.19
C ALA A 218 -15.97 3.53 36.58
N ARG A 219 -16.30 2.69 35.61
CA ARG A 219 -16.45 1.24 35.73
C ARG A 219 -15.60 0.54 34.70
N ILE A 220 -15.08 -0.62 35.06
CA ILE A 220 -14.35 -1.49 34.14
C ILE A 220 -15.02 -2.85 34.08
N SER A 221 -15.23 -3.33 32.87
CA SER A 221 -15.72 -4.67 32.58
C SER A 221 -14.79 -5.39 31.62
N ALA A 222 -14.77 -6.72 31.69
CA ALA A 222 -14.08 -7.56 30.72
C ALA A 222 -15.08 -8.50 30.06
N ASN A 223 -15.11 -8.50 28.73
CA ASN A 223 -16.00 -9.35 27.92
C ASN A 223 -17.47 -9.25 28.39
N GLY A 224 -17.92 -8.04 28.73
CA GLY A 224 -19.29 -7.74 29.15
C GLY A 224 -19.60 -7.97 30.63
N VAL A 225 -18.64 -8.43 31.45
CA VAL A 225 -18.82 -8.65 32.89
C VAL A 225 -18.11 -7.56 33.69
N GLU A 226 -18.86 -6.80 34.49
CA GLU A 226 -18.31 -5.76 35.39
C GLU A 226 -17.35 -6.40 36.39
N LEU A 227 -16.12 -5.89 36.44
CA LEU A 227 -15.06 -6.38 37.33
C LEU A 227 -14.90 -5.50 38.56
N ALA A 228 -14.93 -4.17 38.35
CA ALA A 228 -14.74 -3.21 39.42
C ALA A 228 -15.29 -1.82 39.05
N ARG A 229 -15.60 -1.05 40.09
CA ARG A 229 -15.71 0.41 40.00
C ARG A 229 -14.35 1.01 40.33
N LEU A 230 -13.90 1.98 39.54
CA LEU A 230 -12.59 2.59 39.72
C LEU A 230 -12.68 3.70 40.77
N LEU A 231 -11.70 3.75 41.66
CA LEU A 231 -11.61 4.80 42.69
C LEU A 231 -11.17 6.11 42.05
N GLU A 232 -11.88 7.20 42.36
CA GLU A 232 -11.55 8.50 41.81
C GLU A 232 -10.24 9.03 42.41
N GLN A 233 -9.30 9.40 41.55
CA GLN A 233 -7.99 9.84 41.96
C GLN A 233 -7.33 10.74 40.91
N ALA A 234 -6.95 11.95 41.32
CA ALA A 234 -6.38 12.99 40.47
C ALA A 234 -4.91 12.73 40.05
N GLN A 235 -4.29 11.68 40.59
CA GLN A 235 -2.93 11.27 40.24
C GLN A 235 -2.96 9.98 39.43
N LEU A 236 -1.96 9.81 38.55
CA LEU A 236 -1.80 8.58 37.79
C LEU A 236 -1.59 7.40 38.74
N ARG A 237 -2.44 6.39 38.62
CA ARG A 237 -2.39 5.18 39.43
C ARG A 237 -2.36 3.94 38.54
N ARG A 238 -1.61 2.94 38.99
CA ARG A 238 -1.62 1.61 38.39
C ARG A 238 -2.71 0.78 39.02
N ILE A 239 -3.69 0.40 38.22
CA ILE A 239 -4.82 -0.45 38.58
C ILE A 239 -4.49 -1.86 38.08
N GLN A 240 -4.56 -2.86 38.97
CA GLN A 240 -4.29 -4.27 38.62
C GLN A 240 -5.56 -5.10 38.80
N ILE A 241 -5.98 -5.80 37.76
CA ILE A 241 -7.24 -6.53 37.73
C ILE A 241 -6.98 -7.95 37.21
N LEU A 242 -7.46 -8.94 37.94
CA LEU A 242 -7.45 -10.34 37.50
C LEU A 242 -8.63 -10.59 36.58
N ILE A 243 -8.36 -11.07 35.37
CA ILE A 243 -9.34 -11.58 34.43
C ILE A 243 -9.39 -13.10 34.58
N PRO A 244 -10.47 -13.67 35.14
CA PRO A 244 -10.60 -15.12 35.31
C PRO A 244 -10.77 -15.83 33.96
N ALA A 245 -10.29 -17.07 33.89
CA ALA A 245 -10.32 -17.91 32.69
C ALA A 245 -11.72 -18.10 32.12
N THR A 246 -12.75 -18.08 32.96
CA THR A 246 -14.16 -18.20 32.56
C THR A 246 -14.60 -17.07 31.61
N LEU A 247 -14.01 -15.89 31.71
CA LEU A 247 -14.26 -14.77 30.81
C LEU A 247 -13.41 -14.85 29.53
N MET A 248 -12.40 -15.73 29.48
CA MET A 248 -11.40 -15.80 28.41
C MET A 248 -11.55 -17.04 27.51
N ASN A 249 -12.67 -17.75 27.57
CA ASN A 249 -12.92 -18.97 26.76
C ASN A 249 -12.82 -18.71 25.24
N GLY A 250 -13.25 -17.53 24.79
CA GLY A 250 -13.13 -17.11 23.38
C GLY A 250 -11.71 -16.69 22.98
N GLY A 251 -10.80 -16.55 23.95
CA GLY A 251 -9.42 -16.11 23.76
C GLY A 251 -9.22 -14.62 23.45
N ASP A 252 -10.31 -13.85 23.35
CA ASP A 252 -10.28 -12.40 23.16
C ASP A 252 -10.45 -11.73 24.53
N LEU A 253 -9.79 -10.59 24.72
CA LEU A 253 -10.00 -9.71 25.85
C LEU A 253 -10.51 -8.36 25.35
N ASN A 254 -11.78 -8.07 25.61
CA ASN A 254 -12.38 -6.75 25.43
C ASN A 254 -12.53 -6.09 26.81
N LEU A 255 -11.73 -5.06 27.08
CA LEU A 255 -11.84 -4.24 28.28
C LEU A 255 -12.67 -3.01 27.98
N THR A 256 -13.88 -2.96 28.55
CA THR A 256 -14.76 -1.80 28.41
C THR A 256 -14.61 -0.89 29.62
N LEU A 257 -14.30 0.38 29.35
CA LEU A 257 -14.29 1.48 30.30
C LEU A 257 -15.56 2.31 30.09
N GLN A 258 -16.37 2.42 31.12
CA GLN A 258 -17.53 3.31 31.15
C GLN A 258 -17.27 4.42 32.16
N ALA A 259 -17.55 5.66 31.80
CA ALA A 259 -17.35 6.83 32.66
C ALA A 259 -18.35 7.93 32.29
N ASP A 260 -18.70 8.77 33.26
CA ASP A 260 -19.45 9.99 32.98
C ASP A 260 -18.46 11.01 32.39
N PRO A 261 -18.73 11.63 31.23
CA PRO A 261 -17.84 12.63 30.67
C PRO A 261 -18.00 14.00 31.35
N PHE A 262 -16.93 14.79 31.42
CA PHE A 262 -16.98 16.16 31.94
C PHE A 262 -17.26 17.22 30.86
N ARG A 263 -17.35 18.49 31.27
CA ARG A 263 -17.68 19.59 30.36
C ARG A 263 -16.49 19.96 29.45
N ASP A 264 -16.41 19.30 28.30
CA ASP A 264 -15.52 19.62 27.17
C ASP A 264 -16.32 19.48 25.86
N PRO A 265 -15.96 20.17 24.76
CA PRO A 265 -16.56 19.91 23.44
C PRO A 265 -16.44 18.45 22.97
N ARG A 266 -15.50 17.70 23.54
CA ARG A 266 -15.30 16.26 23.36
C ARG A 266 -15.88 15.51 24.55
N LEU A 267 -16.30 14.27 24.32
CA LEU A 267 -16.68 13.37 25.41
C LEU A 267 -15.40 12.82 26.05
N LEU A 268 -15.04 13.31 27.24
CA LEU A 268 -13.82 12.94 27.94
C LEU A 268 -14.16 12.30 29.29
N GLY A 269 -13.84 11.01 29.45
CA GLY A 269 -14.01 10.24 30.69
C GLY A 269 -12.68 10.01 31.42
N VAL A 270 -12.13 8.80 31.33
CA VAL A 270 -10.89 8.39 32.00
C VAL A 270 -9.66 8.65 31.12
N LEU A 271 -8.62 9.25 31.68
CA LEU A 271 -7.33 9.36 31.02
C LEU A 271 -6.55 8.06 31.20
N VAL A 272 -6.14 7.43 30.10
CA VAL A 272 -5.36 6.18 30.08
C VAL A 272 -4.00 6.42 29.42
N ALA A 273 -2.93 6.02 30.09
CA ALA A 273 -1.55 6.21 29.62
C ALA A 273 -0.87 4.90 29.21
N ASP A 274 -1.11 3.79 29.92
CA ASP A 274 -0.51 2.49 29.58
C ASP A 274 -1.49 1.35 29.90
N VAL A 275 -1.43 0.30 29.08
CA VAL A 275 -2.13 -0.95 29.33
C VAL A 275 -1.15 -2.10 29.11
N SER A 276 -1.03 -2.99 30.09
CA SER A 276 -0.34 -4.26 29.90
C SER A 276 -1.15 -5.46 30.36
N VAL A 277 -1.02 -6.55 29.62
CA VAL A 277 -1.71 -7.81 29.88
C VAL A 277 -0.66 -8.91 30.08
N VAL A 278 -0.69 -9.52 31.26
CA VAL A 278 0.31 -10.47 31.75
C VAL A 278 -0.37 -11.82 32.03
N PRO A 279 0.19 -12.96 31.62
CA PRO A 279 -0.40 -14.26 31.95
C PRO A 279 -0.39 -14.50 33.47
N ALA A 280 -1.49 -15.04 33.99
CA ALA A 280 -1.58 -15.56 35.35
C ALA A 280 -1.63 -17.09 35.37
N ALA A 281 -1.39 -17.69 36.54
CA ALA A 281 -1.44 -19.14 36.74
C ALA A 281 -2.80 -19.71 36.33
N SER A 282 -2.82 -20.82 35.60
CA SER A 282 -4.01 -21.48 35.08
C SER A 282 -3.73 -22.96 34.79
N PRO A 283 -4.74 -23.83 34.71
CA PRO A 283 -4.57 -25.22 34.29
C PRO A 283 -3.88 -25.32 32.91
N VAL A 284 -2.94 -26.25 32.76
CA VAL A 284 -2.12 -26.38 31.54
C VAL A 284 -3.01 -26.57 30.30
N LEU A 285 -3.99 -27.47 30.37
CA LEU A 285 -4.89 -27.78 29.26
C LEU A 285 -5.66 -26.57 28.75
N THR A 286 -6.10 -25.67 29.63
CA THR A 286 -6.82 -24.46 29.21
C THR A 286 -5.86 -23.44 28.60
N THR A 287 -4.61 -23.39 29.03
CA THR A 287 -3.63 -22.42 28.51
C THR A 287 -3.03 -22.77 27.16
N ILE A 288 -2.88 -24.05 26.82
CA ILE A 288 -2.25 -24.48 25.56
C ILE A 288 -3.25 -24.57 24.40
N ALA A 289 -4.55 -24.68 24.71
CA ALA A 289 -5.57 -24.78 23.69
C ALA A 289 -5.69 -23.46 22.92
N PRO A 290 -5.56 -23.47 21.58
CA PRO A 290 -5.83 -22.27 20.81
C PRO A 290 -7.30 -21.85 21.00
N PRO A 291 -7.61 -20.55 20.98
CA PRO A 291 -8.99 -20.08 20.93
C PRO A 291 -9.74 -20.78 19.79
N PRO A 292 -10.99 -21.27 20.00
CA PRO A 292 -11.71 -22.01 18.95
C PRO A 292 -11.85 -21.23 17.64
N VAL A 293 -12.04 -19.92 17.72
CA VAL A 293 -12.11 -19.05 16.54
C VAL A 293 -10.76 -18.92 15.84
N ALA A 294 -9.66 -18.78 16.59
CA ALA A 294 -8.31 -18.77 16.02
C ALA A 294 -8.00 -20.09 15.29
N LEU A 295 -8.39 -21.22 15.88
CA LEU A 295 -8.26 -22.54 15.27
C LEU A 295 -9.08 -22.66 13.99
N GLY A 296 -10.36 -22.28 14.04
CA GLY A 296 -11.26 -22.30 12.89
C GLY A 296 -10.76 -21.43 11.74
N PHE A 297 -10.40 -20.18 12.01
CA PHE A 297 -9.89 -19.26 11.01
C PHE A 297 -8.50 -19.63 10.51
N GLY A 298 -7.60 -20.10 11.36
CA GLY A 298 -6.29 -20.59 10.94
C GLY A 298 -6.41 -21.78 9.98
N LEU A 299 -7.24 -22.77 10.31
CA LEU A 299 -7.53 -23.90 9.43
C LEU A 299 -8.20 -23.45 8.13
N PHE A 300 -9.20 -22.57 8.22
CA PHE A 300 -9.89 -22.03 7.05
C PHE A 300 -8.93 -21.29 6.11
N THR A 301 -8.03 -20.47 6.64
CA THR A 301 -7.02 -19.76 5.87
C THR A 301 -6.09 -20.74 5.15
N VAL A 302 -5.51 -21.69 5.87
CA VAL A 302 -4.52 -22.62 5.29
C VAL A 302 -5.17 -23.55 4.26
N LEU A 303 -6.31 -24.15 4.60
CA LEU A 303 -7.02 -25.06 3.71
C LEU A 303 -7.68 -24.33 2.53
N GLY A 304 -8.20 -23.13 2.75
CA GLY A 304 -8.75 -22.29 1.68
C GLY A 304 -7.67 -21.84 0.70
N MET A 305 -6.48 -21.48 1.18
CA MET A 305 -5.35 -21.18 0.31
C MET A 305 -4.81 -22.42 -0.42
N PHE A 306 -4.78 -23.56 0.25
CA PHE A 306 -4.49 -24.83 -0.42
C PHE A 306 -5.52 -25.13 -1.52
N ALA A 307 -6.80 -24.90 -1.27
CA ALA A 307 -7.86 -25.06 -2.26
C ALA A 307 -7.66 -24.12 -3.46
N CYS A 308 -7.30 -22.84 -3.25
CA CYS A 308 -6.93 -21.94 -4.34
C CYS A 308 -5.79 -22.53 -5.20
N LEU A 309 -4.70 -22.98 -4.57
CA LEU A 309 -3.54 -23.54 -5.29
C LEU A 309 -3.88 -24.85 -6.01
N ALA A 310 -4.69 -25.72 -5.39
CA ALA A 310 -5.17 -26.95 -6.00
C ALA A 310 -6.07 -26.66 -7.22
N LEU A 311 -6.98 -25.68 -7.12
CA LEU A 311 -7.83 -25.24 -8.23
C LEU A 311 -7.02 -24.68 -9.41
N LEU A 312 -5.94 -23.95 -9.12
CA LEU A 312 -5.04 -23.41 -10.15
C LEU A 312 -4.19 -24.48 -10.84
N THR A 313 -3.88 -25.57 -10.13
CA THR A 313 -3.00 -26.64 -10.63
C THR A 313 -3.73 -27.88 -11.14
N ALA A 314 -5.07 -27.88 -11.10
CA ALA A 314 -5.91 -29.03 -11.46
C ALA A 314 -5.67 -29.61 -12.87
N ASP A 315 -5.20 -28.80 -13.83
CA ASP A 315 -4.97 -29.23 -15.22
C ASP A 315 -3.49 -29.58 -15.52
N VAL A 316 -2.61 -29.56 -14.51
CA VAL A 316 -1.17 -29.81 -14.68
C VAL A 316 -0.88 -31.30 -14.65
N GLN A 317 -0.16 -31.81 -15.66
CA GLN A 317 0.20 -33.23 -15.73
C GLN A 317 1.32 -33.59 -14.73
N ARG A 318 1.22 -34.76 -14.10
CA ARG A 318 2.21 -35.27 -13.13
C ARG A 318 3.54 -35.58 -13.85
N ARG A 319 4.62 -34.90 -13.44
CA ARG A 319 5.99 -35.13 -13.97
C ARG A 319 7.04 -35.45 -12.91
N TRP A 320 6.73 -35.30 -11.61
CA TRP A 320 7.69 -35.37 -10.50
C TRP A 320 7.18 -36.29 -9.37
N TYR A 321 8.06 -36.68 -8.44
CA TYR A 321 7.74 -37.51 -7.27
C TYR A 321 6.65 -36.89 -6.36
N LEU A 322 6.59 -35.56 -6.29
CA LEU A 322 5.49 -34.79 -5.71
C LEU A 322 4.66 -34.18 -6.84
N ASP A 323 3.34 -34.31 -6.78
CA ASP A 323 2.44 -33.57 -7.67
C ASP A 323 2.40 -32.07 -7.31
N ALA A 324 1.78 -31.25 -8.17
CA ALA A 324 1.74 -29.80 -7.98
C ALA A 324 1.08 -29.40 -6.64
N THR A 325 0.12 -30.20 -6.18
CA THR A 325 -0.52 -30.09 -4.86
C THR A 325 0.43 -30.44 -3.72
N GLY A 326 1.33 -31.41 -3.89
CA GLY A 326 2.42 -31.68 -2.95
C GLY A 326 3.33 -30.46 -2.73
N TRP A 327 3.78 -29.81 -3.82
CA TRP A 327 4.60 -28.60 -3.73
C TRP A 327 3.86 -27.41 -3.10
N ALA A 328 2.56 -27.25 -3.41
CA ALA A 328 1.71 -26.26 -2.75
C ALA A 328 1.65 -26.48 -1.24
N ALA A 329 1.54 -27.73 -0.79
CA ALA A 329 1.53 -28.06 0.63
C ALA A 329 2.89 -27.84 1.31
N VAL A 330 4.01 -28.07 0.62
CA VAL A 330 5.35 -27.71 1.15
C VAL A 330 5.44 -26.19 1.35
N GLY A 331 5.07 -25.41 0.34
CA GLY A 331 5.08 -23.94 0.43
C GLY A 331 4.19 -23.41 1.56
N LEU A 332 2.99 -23.96 1.70
CA LEU A 332 2.07 -23.59 2.79
C LEU A 332 2.56 -24.07 4.15
N THR A 333 3.24 -25.21 4.25
CA THR A 333 3.86 -25.67 5.50
C THR A 333 4.90 -24.67 5.98
N LEU A 334 5.73 -24.15 5.08
CA LEU A 334 6.70 -23.09 5.41
C LEU A 334 5.99 -21.80 5.83
N ALA A 335 4.93 -21.41 5.14
CA ALA A 335 4.14 -20.23 5.51
C ALA A 335 3.49 -20.39 6.90
N VAL A 336 2.97 -21.58 7.23
CA VAL A 336 2.41 -21.91 8.56
C VAL A 336 3.50 -21.85 9.62
N ALA A 337 4.71 -22.37 9.36
CA ALA A 337 5.82 -22.29 10.30
C ALA A 337 6.21 -20.82 10.60
N VAL A 338 6.31 -19.99 9.57
CA VAL A 338 6.57 -18.53 9.72
C VAL A 338 5.44 -17.84 10.48
N ALA A 339 4.18 -18.17 10.19
CA ALA A 339 3.02 -17.64 10.90
C ALA A 339 3.00 -18.07 12.37
N GLY A 340 3.39 -19.31 12.67
CA GLY A 340 3.55 -19.82 14.04
C GLY A 340 4.64 -19.07 14.81
N TRP A 341 5.80 -18.87 14.20
CA TRP A 341 6.86 -18.03 14.77
C TRP A 341 6.37 -16.60 15.03
N ALA A 342 5.68 -15.99 14.06
CA ALA A 342 5.12 -14.65 14.21
C ALA A 342 4.07 -14.58 15.34
N LEU A 343 3.24 -15.61 15.50
CA LEU A 343 2.25 -15.70 16.58
C LEU A 343 2.91 -15.79 17.96
N VAL A 344 4.08 -16.41 18.06
CA VAL A 344 4.87 -16.48 19.31
C VAL A 344 5.53 -15.13 19.60
N VAL A 345 6.27 -14.58 18.64
CA VAL A 345 7.10 -13.37 18.84
C VAL A 345 6.27 -12.09 18.85
N TYR A 346 5.23 -12.04 18.02
CA TYR A 346 4.36 -10.89 17.81
C TYR A 346 2.90 -11.28 18.04
N ARG A 347 2.58 -11.81 19.24
CA ARG A 347 1.26 -12.33 19.62
C ARG A 347 0.11 -11.44 19.18
N PHE A 348 0.19 -10.16 19.51
CA PHE A 348 -0.91 -9.24 19.26
C PHE A 348 -1.19 -9.00 17.78
N PRO A 349 -0.25 -8.45 16.98
CA PRO A 349 -0.56 -8.18 15.58
C PRO A 349 -0.86 -9.47 14.82
N SER A 350 -0.25 -10.59 15.20
CA SER A 350 -0.56 -11.91 14.62
C SER A 350 -1.99 -12.38 14.96
N GLY A 351 -2.44 -12.18 16.20
CA GLY A 351 -3.81 -12.50 16.62
C GLY A 351 -4.86 -11.74 15.81
N GLN A 352 -4.66 -10.44 15.61
CA GLN A 352 -5.53 -9.62 14.74
C GLN A 352 -5.44 -10.03 13.25
N MET A 353 -4.26 -10.45 12.80
CA MET A 353 -4.07 -10.89 11.43
C MET A 353 -4.87 -12.14 11.10
N ILE A 354 -5.11 -13.06 12.04
CA ILE A 354 -5.87 -14.31 11.77
C ILE A 354 -7.23 -14.01 11.12
N ASP A 355 -7.99 -13.08 11.69
CA ASP A 355 -9.31 -12.69 11.19
C ASP A 355 -9.20 -12.05 9.79
N ARG A 356 -8.20 -11.18 9.58
CA ARG A 356 -7.93 -10.52 8.29
C ARG A 356 -7.48 -11.49 7.21
N LEU A 357 -6.69 -12.50 7.57
CA LEU A 357 -6.24 -13.56 6.66
C LEU A 357 -7.38 -14.51 6.28
N ALA A 358 -8.34 -14.77 7.18
CA ALA A 358 -9.54 -15.53 6.86
C ALA A 358 -10.40 -14.76 5.82
N ALA A 359 -10.62 -13.46 6.02
CA ALA A 359 -11.32 -12.61 5.05
C ALA A 359 -10.57 -12.56 3.70
N LEU A 360 -9.24 -12.40 3.71
CA LEU A 360 -8.41 -12.46 2.51
C LEU A 360 -8.52 -13.79 1.77
N THR A 361 -8.73 -14.90 2.51
CA THR A 361 -8.92 -16.23 1.93
C THR A 361 -10.26 -16.35 1.20
N VAL A 362 -11.35 -15.82 1.76
CA VAL A 362 -12.65 -15.75 1.07
C VAL A 362 -12.50 -14.99 -0.25
N LEU A 363 -11.87 -13.81 -0.18
CA LEU A 363 -11.61 -12.99 -1.36
C LEU A 363 -10.74 -13.73 -2.38
N SER A 364 -9.72 -14.46 -1.92
CA SER A 364 -8.80 -15.22 -2.78
C SER A 364 -9.50 -16.38 -3.49
N LEU A 365 -10.44 -17.07 -2.84
CA LEU A 365 -11.26 -18.10 -3.45
C LEU A 365 -12.12 -17.51 -4.58
N LEU A 366 -12.80 -16.39 -4.31
CA LEU A 366 -13.61 -15.68 -5.31
C LEU A 366 -12.75 -15.21 -6.49
N ILE A 367 -11.63 -14.55 -6.21
CA ILE A 367 -10.69 -14.08 -7.24
C ILE A 367 -10.16 -15.27 -8.05
N THR A 368 -9.81 -16.39 -7.43
CA THR A 368 -9.28 -17.57 -8.13
C THR A 368 -10.30 -18.14 -9.12
N VAL A 369 -11.58 -18.23 -8.70
CA VAL A 369 -12.68 -18.70 -9.56
C VAL A 369 -12.90 -17.77 -10.75
N VAL A 370 -12.78 -16.46 -10.56
CA VAL A 370 -12.97 -15.46 -11.63
C VAL A 370 -11.74 -15.34 -12.54
N MET A 371 -10.54 -15.27 -11.97
CA MET A 371 -9.31 -15.01 -12.71
C MET A 371 -8.88 -16.19 -13.57
N ARG A 372 -9.22 -17.42 -13.20
CA ARG A 372 -8.89 -18.62 -14.00
C ARG A 372 -9.53 -18.59 -15.40
N PRO A 373 -10.86 -18.47 -15.57
CA PRO A 373 -11.47 -18.35 -16.90
C PRO A 373 -11.11 -17.03 -17.59
N LEU A 374 -11.02 -15.91 -16.86
CA LEU A 374 -10.66 -14.61 -17.43
C LEU A 374 -9.26 -14.62 -18.04
N THR A 375 -8.27 -15.16 -17.33
CA THR A 375 -6.89 -15.29 -17.81
C THR A 375 -6.84 -16.21 -19.02
N ARG A 376 -7.56 -17.34 -19.01
CA ARG A 376 -7.63 -18.22 -20.20
C ARG A 376 -8.22 -17.51 -21.40
N TRP A 377 -9.31 -16.78 -21.21
CA TRP A 377 -9.94 -16.00 -22.28
C TRP A 377 -8.98 -14.97 -22.84
N LEU A 378 -8.29 -14.21 -21.98
CA LEU A 378 -7.32 -13.19 -22.39
C LEU A 378 -6.13 -13.81 -23.14
N LEU A 379 -5.56 -14.89 -22.61
CA LEU A 379 -4.44 -15.59 -23.24
C LEU A 379 -4.82 -16.18 -24.60
N ARG A 380 -6.07 -16.61 -24.80
CA ARG A 380 -6.56 -17.01 -26.14
C ARG A 380 -6.57 -15.86 -27.15
N GLN A 381 -6.82 -14.63 -26.71
CA GLN A 381 -6.77 -13.45 -27.59
C GLN A 381 -5.35 -13.15 -28.11
N THR A 382 -4.31 -13.68 -27.46
CA THR A 382 -2.93 -13.53 -27.95
C THR A 382 -2.67 -14.33 -29.23
N GLY A 383 -3.48 -15.36 -29.52
CA GLY A 383 -3.25 -16.32 -30.59
C GLY A 383 -2.13 -17.33 -30.30
N ALA A 384 -1.43 -17.22 -29.17
CA ALA A 384 -0.37 -18.15 -28.79
C ALA A 384 -0.95 -19.45 -28.22
N VAL A 385 -0.30 -20.58 -28.51
CA VAL A 385 -0.58 -21.85 -27.84
C VAL A 385 0.03 -21.81 -26.45
N VAL A 386 -0.81 -21.86 -25.42
CA VAL A 386 -0.41 -21.75 -24.02
C VAL A 386 -0.53 -23.10 -23.31
N THR A 387 0.51 -23.51 -22.59
CA THR A 387 0.50 -24.75 -21.79
C THR A 387 -0.31 -24.57 -20.50
N ALA A 388 -0.88 -25.67 -19.98
CA ALA A 388 -1.60 -25.64 -18.71
C ALA A 388 -0.67 -25.24 -17.55
N GLU A 389 0.57 -25.70 -17.60
CA GLU A 389 1.64 -25.39 -16.63
C GLU A 389 1.92 -23.89 -16.57
N PHE A 390 2.06 -23.22 -17.72
CA PHE A 390 2.26 -21.77 -17.75
C PHE A 390 1.05 -21.02 -17.20
N GLY A 391 -0.17 -21.41 -17.59
CA GLY A 391 -1.39 -20.78 -17.10
C GLY A 391 -1.52 -20.89 -15.58
N ALA A 392 -1.21 -22.05 -15.02
CA ALA A 392 -1.17 -22.29 -13.58
C ALA A 392 -0.08 -21.44 -12.90
N ALA A 393 1.15 -21.46 -13.43
CA ALA A 393 2.27 -20.69 -12.88
C ALA A 393 1.99 -19.18 -12.86
N LEU A 394 1.42 -18.64 -13.94
CA LEU A 394 1.06 -17.22 -14.02
C LEU A 394 0.00 -16.83 -12.97
N LEU A 395 -1.02 -17.67 -12.78
CA LEU A 395 -2.05 -17.44 -11.77
C LEU A 395 -1.53 -17.62 -10.34
N ILE A 396 -0.57 -18.52 -10.11
CA ILE A 396 0.12 -18.64 -8.83
C ILE A 396 0.95 -17.38 -8.55
N VAL A 397 1.69 -16.85 -9.54
CA VAL A 397 2.43 -15.59 -9.40
C VAL A 397 1.48 -14.43 -9.08
N PHE A 398 0.35 -14.36 -9.75
CA PHE A 398 -0.71 -13.40 -9.45
C PHE A 398 -1.21 -13.54 -8.00
N LEU A 399 -1.58 -14.75 -7.57
CA LEU A 399 -2.17 -14.99 -6.26
C LEU A 399 -1.15 -14.77 -5.12
N VAL A 400 0.06 -15.30 -5.26
CA VAL A 400 1.12 -15.13 -4.26
C VAL A 400 1.55 -13.67 -4.18
N GLY A 401 1.75 -12.98 -5.31
CA GLY A 401 2.07 -11.55 -5.31
C GLY A 401 0.95 -10.69 -4.70
N PHE A 402 -0.31 -11.06 -4.95
CA PHE A 402 -1.46 -10.46 -4.27
C PHE A 402 -1.39 -10.64 -2.76
N TRP A 403 -1.10 -11.84 -2.27
CA TRP A 403 -0.95 -12.09 -0.83
C TRP A 403 0.21 -11.33 -0.19
N LEU A 404 1.38 -11.32 -0.82
CA LEU A 404 2.57 -10.63 -0.29
C LEU A 404 2.36 -9.12 -0.14
N LYS A 405 1.59 -8.52 -1.05
CA LYS A 405 1.21 -7.11 -0.96
C LYS A 405 0.04 -6.89 0.02
N ALA A 406 -0.98 -7.76 0.00
CA ALA A 406 -2.14 -7.66 0.88
C ALA A 406 -1.76 -7.78 2.36
N ILE A 407 -0.85 -8.67 2.73
CA ILE A 407 -0.44 -8.89 4.13
C ILE A 407 0.09 -7.60 4.76
N GLY A 408 0.90 -6.83 4.03
CA GLY A 408 1.40 -5.55 4.52
C GLY A 408 0.30 -4.50 4.68
N MET A 409 -0.61 -4.42 3.70
CA MET A 409 -1.76 -3.49 3.76
C MET A 409 -2.79 -3.84 4.84
N LEU A 410 -2.95 -5.13 5.12
CA LEU A 410 -3.84 -5.64 6.16
C LEU A 410 -3.16 -5.67 7.52
N TYR A 411 -1.89 -5.31 7.64
CA TYR A 411 -1.22 -5.34 8.94
C TYR A 411 -1.86 -4.32 9.91
N PRO A 412 -2.11 -4.68 11.18
CA PRO A 412 -2.79 -3.81 12.15
C PRO A 412 -2.23 -2.40 12.31
N TYR A 413 -0.91 -2.26 12.16
CA TYR A 413 -0.23 -0.98 12.34
C TYR A 413 -0.01 -0.21 11.03
N TYR A 414 -0.53 -0.71 9.91
CA TYR A 414 -0.34 -0.07 8.63
C TYR A 414 -1.46 0.93 8.31
N VAL A 415 -1.07 2.12 7.86
CA VAL A 415 -1.95 3.17 7.35
C VAL A 415 -1.36 3.72 6.05
N GLY A 416 -2.17 3.67 4.98
CA GLY A 416 -1.85 4.33 3.71
C GLY A 416 -1.97 5.84 3.85
N ILE A 417 -0.97 6.58 3.37
CA ILE A 417 -0.86 8.03 3.59
C ILE A 417 -2.06 8.77 2.97
N ASP A 418 -2.32 8.51 1.69
CA ASP A 418 -3.28 9.29 0.90
C ASP A 418 -4.66 8.63 0.80
N VAL A 419 -4.79 7.35 1.17
CA VAL A 419 -6.06 6.60 0.95
C VAL A 419 -7.21 7.23 1.73
N PHE A 420 -6.97 7.66 2.98
CA PHE A 420 -7.96 8.35 3.80
C PHE A 420 -8.36 9.69 3.20
N TRP A 421 -7.40 10.45 2.69
CA TRP A 421 -7.69 11.72 2.02
C TRP A 421 -8.56 11.51 0.78
N HIS A 422 -8.29 10.48 -0.02
CA HIS A 422 -9.13 10.16 -1.18
C HIS A 422 -10.53 9.69 -0.77
N MET A 423 -10.64 8.83 0.24
CA MET A 423 -11.94 8.32 0.69
C MET A 423 -12.77 9.38 1.41
N ASP A 424 -12.15 10.35 2.09
CA ASP A 424 -12.83 11.55 2.59
C ASP A 424 -13.55 12.29 1.45
N LYS A 425 -12.88 12.54 0.30
CA LYS A 425 -13.54 13.21 -0.82
C LYS A 425 -14.70 12.39 -1.38
N ALA A 426 -14.55 11.06 -1.48
CA ALA A 426 -15.64 10.19 -1.89
C ALA A 426 -16.82 10.21 -0.89
N ARG A 427 -16.54 10.24 0.42
CA ARG A 427 -17.56 10.40 1.47
C ARG A 427 -18.28 11.74 1.34
N ARG A 428 -17.56 12.84 1.11
CA ARG A 428 -18.16 14.18 0.91
C ARG A 428 -19.05 14.24 -0.33
N ILE A 429 -18.75 13.48 -1.38
CA ILE A 429 -19.66 13.34 -2.54
C ILE A 429 -21.00 12.72 -2.11
N ILE A 430 -20.95 11.68 -1.28
CA ILE A 430 -22.13 10.93 -0.83
C ILE A 430 -22.94 11.70 0.22
N TYR A 431 -22.28 12.19 1.27
CA TYR A 431 -22.93 12.72 2.47
C TYR A 431 -23.12 14.24 2.44
N ASP A 432 -22.20 14.98 1.83
CA ASP A 432 -22.28 16.46 1.76
C ASP A 432 -22.85 16.96 0.42
N GLY A 433 -23.12 16.06 -0.53
CA GLY A 433 -23.50 16.43 -1.89
C GLY A 433 -22.42 17.22 -2.65
N ALA A 434 -21.14 17.05 -2.29
CA ALA A 434 -20.03 17.88 -2.80
C ALA A 434 -19.63 17.62 -4.26
N LEU A 435 -20.38 16.80 -5.02
CA LEU A 435 -20.07 16.49 -6.41
C LEU A 435 -19.94 17.75 -7.30
N PRO A 436 -20.86 18.75 -7.25
CA PRO A 436 -20.72 19.95 -8.07
C PRO A 436 -19.44 20.73 -7.79
N LEU A 437 -19.01 20.78 -6.51
CA LEU A 437 -17.76 21.43 -6.10
C LEU A 437 -16.57 20.74 -6.75
N TYR A 438 -16.45 19.42 -6.63
CA TYR A 438 -15.32 18.67 -7.19
C TYR A 438 -15.33 18.61 -8.73
N TYR A 439 -16.51 18.73 -9.34
CA TYR A 439 -16.65 18.77 -10.80
C TYR A 439 -16.33 20.14 -11.40
N SER A 440 -16.37 21.22 -10.60
CA SER A 440 -16.15 22.59 -11.04
C SER A 440 -14.66 22.93 -11.28
N VAL A 441 -14.41 24.09 -11.91
CA VAL A 441 -13.06 24.65 -12.11
C VAL A 441 -12.39 25.13 -10.81
N ASN A 442 -13.18 25.38 -9.75
CA ASN A 442 -12.72 25.79 -8.42
C ASN A 442 -12.61 24.60 -7.46
N SER A 443 -12.41 23.40 -8.00
CA SER A 443 -12.31 22.18 -7.20
C SER A 443 -11.09 22.27 -6.25
N PRO A 444 -11.25 21.97 -4.94
CA PRO A 444 -10.13 21.88 -4.01
C PRO A 444 -9.08 20.84 -4.42
N LEU A 445 -9.43 19.88 -5.28
CA LEU A 445 -8.50 18.89 -5.83
C LEU A 445 -7.44 19.55 -6.72
N ASN A 446 -7.78 20.66 -7.38
CA ASN A 446 -6.85 21.44 -8.21
C ASN A 446 -5.83 22.16 -7.32
N GLU A 447 -6.27 22.76 -6.21
CA GLU A 447 -5.43 23.64 -5.39
C GLU A 447 -4.53 22.87 -4.41
N THR A 448 -5.08 21.84 -3.76
CA THR A 448 -4.35 21.07 -2.73
C THR A 448 -3.19 20.24 -3.26
N THR A 449 -3.11 20.06 -4.58
CA THR A 449 -2.05 19.28 -5.25
C THR A 449 -0.94 20.16 -5.86
N MET A 450 -1.04 21.48 -5.74
CA MET A 450 -0.07 22.45 -6.26
C MET A 450 0.38 23.43 -5.18
N PRO A 451 1.25 23.01 -4.23
CA PRO A 451 1.68 23.86 -3.13
C PRO A 451 2.47 25.08 -3.63
N VAL A 452 2.26 26.23 -2.96
CA VAL A 452 2.88 27.52 -3.31
C VAL A 452 4.41 27.45 -3.36
N ALA A 453 5.02 26.62 -2.50
CA ALA A 453 6.47 26.44 -2.49
C ALA A 453 7.02 25.81 -3.78
N GLU A 454 6.22 25.00 -4.49
CA GLU A 454 6.64 24.34 -5.73
C GLU A 454 6.11 25.03 -7.00
N TRP A 455 4.93 25.66 -6.90
CA TRP A 455 4.17 26.21 -8.03
C TRP A 455 3.97 27.74 -7.99
N GLY A 456 4.51 28.40 -6.97
CA GLY A 456 4.39 29.85 -6.79
C GLY A 456 3.01 30.29 -6.33
N ARG A 457 2.85 31.61 -6.10
CA ARG A 457 1.60 32.20 -5.59
C ARG A 457 0.46 32.19 -6.61
N ASN A 458 0.76 32.05 -7.90
CA ASN A 458 -0.21 31.98 -9.00
C ASN A 458 -0.01 30.71 -9.81
N PRO A 459 -0.41 29.54 -9.28
CA PRO A 459 -0.25 28.26 -9.98
C PRO A 459 -1.12 28.21 -11.26
N PRO A 460 -0.77 27.34 -12.22
CA PRO A 460 -1.61 27.06 -13.38
C PRO A 460 -2.89 26.36 -12.95
N VAL A 461 -3.89 26.33 -13.84
CA VAL A 461 -5.09 25.51 -13.64
C VAL A 461 -4.91 24.21 -14.39
N ILE A 462 -4.60 23.14 -13.66
CA ILE A 462 -4.52 21.78 -14.18
C ILE A 462 -5.77 21.03 -13.72
N PRO A 463 -6.63 20.55 -14.63
CA PRO A 463 -7.88 19.90 -14.26
C PRO A 463 -7.60 18.59 -13.52
N TYR A 464 -7.85 18.52 -12.21
CA TYR A 464 -7.80 17.29 -11.46
C TYR A 464 -9.14 16.57 -11.56
N SER A 465 -9.20 15.51 -12.37
CA SER A 465 -10.46 14.81 -12.62
C SER A 465 -11.05 14.13 -11.37
N PRO A 466 -12.34 14.34 -11.05
CA PRO A 466 -13.01 13.71 -9.90
C PRO A 466 -13.47 12.27 -10.20
N TRP A 467 -13.28 11.75 -11.41
CA TRP A 467 -13.88 10.48 -11.83
C TRP A 467 -13.41 9.27 -11.04
N PHE A 468 -12.16 9.25 -10.57
CA PHE A 468 -11.76 8.23 -9.59
C PHE A 468 -12.64 8.27 -8.34
N HIS A 469 -12.86 9.46 -7.77
CA HIS A 469 -13.65 9.63 -6.55
C HIS A 469 -15.13 9.32 -6.76
N ILE A 470 -15.68 9.66 -7.93
CA ILE A 470 -17.04 9.29 -8.34
C ILE A 470 -17.17 7.77 -8.35
N LEU A 471 -16.24 7.05 -9.00
CA LEU A 471 -16.26 5.58 -9.03
C LEU A 471 -16.05 4.98 -7.63
N ALA A 472 -15.21 5.61 -6.81
CA ALA A 472 -14.96 5.20 -5.44
C ALA A 472 -16.19 5.35 -4.52
N THR A 473 -17.22 6.13 -4.89
CA THR A 473 -18.48 6.17 -4.13
C THR A 473 -19.15 4.79 -4.05
N GLY A 474 -18.97 3.95 -5.08
CA GLY A 474 -19.46 2.57 -5.09
C GLY A 474 -18.83 1.70 -4.00
N TYR A 475 -17.70 2.12 -3.41
CA TYR A 475 -17.08 1.40 -2.29
C TYR A 475 -17.91 1.45 -1.01
N ALA A 476 -18.84 2.39 -0.88
CA ALA A 476 -19.75 2.49 0.26
C ALA A 476 -20.84 1.40 0.30
N ILE A 477 -20.98 0.58 -0.76
CA ILE A 477 -21.92 -0.55 -0.80
C ILE A 477 -21.46 -1.69 0.13
N PHE A 478 -20.17 -1.77 0.43
CA PHE A 478 -19.62 -2.81 1.28
C PHE A 478 -19.79 -2.47 2.77
N PRO A 479 -20.03 -3.46 3.65
CA PRO A 479 -20.31 -3.26 5.07
C PRO A 479 -19.05 -2.93 5.90
N TRP A 480 -17.96 -2.47 5.28
CA TRP A 480 -16.68 -2.18 5.93
C TRP A 480 -16.11 -0.84 5.41
N PRO A 481 -15.06 -0.27 6.05
CA PRO A 481 -14.53 1.04 5.66
C PRO A 481 -14.14 1.12 4.17
N MET A 482 -14.46 2.25 3.53
CA MET A 482 -14.19 2.47 2.10
C MET A 482 -12.70 2.35 1.76
N GLU A 483 -11.84 2.71 2.70
CA GLU A 483 -10.38 2.63 2.61
C GLU A 483 -9.91 1.18 2.41
N LEU A 484 -10.56 0.21 3.07
CA LEU A 484 -10.26 -1.20 2.89
C LEU A 484 -10.63 -1.66 1.47
N THR A 485 -11.82 -1.27 0.98
CA THR A 485 -12.24 -1.58 -0.40
C THR A 485 -11.29 -0.95 -1.42
N ALA A 486 -10.91 0.32 -1.24
CA ALA A 486 -10.00 1.02 -2.13
C ALA A 486 -8.64 0.32 -2.22
N ASN A 487 -8.11 -0.12 -1.08
CA ASN A 487 -6.87 -0.88 -1.01
C ASN A 487 -6.97 -2.23 -1.73
N VAL A 488 -8.05 -2.99 -1.51
CA VAL A 488 -8.28 -4.28 -2.18
C VAL A 488 -8.41 -4.12 -3.69
N VAL A 489 -9.19 -3.14 -4.15
CA VAL A 489 -9.39 -2.88 -5.58
C VAL A 489 -8.08 -2.42 -6.24
N SER A 490 -7.35 -1.50 -5.60
CA SER A 490 -6.02 -1.06 -6.07
C SER A 490 -5.05 -2.23 -6.21
N LEU A 491 -5.04 -3.13 -5.23
CA LEU A 491 -4.18 -4.31 -5.25
C LEU A 491 -4.56 -5.31 -6.33
N LEU A 492 -5.85 -5.56 -6.54
CA LEU A 492 -6.35 -6.41 -7.62
C LEU A 492 -5.96 -5.84 -8.99
N MET A 493 -6.13 -4.52 -9.18
CA MET A 493 -5.69 -3.83 -10.38
C MET A 493 -4.19 -4.00 -10.58
N ASP A 494 -3.37 -3.67 -9.59
CA ASP A 494 -1.92 -3.79 -9.67
C ASP A 494 -1.45 -5.22 -9.98
N MET A 495 -1.98 -6.23 -9.29
CA MET A 495 -1.57 -7.61 -9.53
C MET A 495 -2.08 -8.16 -10.85
N SER A 496 -3.22 -7.71 -11.37
CA SER A 496 -3.68 -8.12 -12.70
C SER A 496 -2.71 -7.71 -13.82
N ARG A 497 -1.82 -6.72 -13.57
CA ARG A 497 -0.78 -6.31 -14.50
C ARG A 497 0.20 -7.44 -14.84
N VAL A 498 0.42 -8.41 -13.94
CA VAL A 498 1.26 -9.58 -14.27
C VAL A 498 0.69 -10.38 -15.43
N VAL A 499 -0.65 -10.47 -15.51
CA VAL A 499 -1.36 -11.16 -16.59
C VAL A 499 -1.32 -10.33 -17.87
N LEU A 500 -1.48 -9.01 -17.78
CA LEU A 500 -1.40 -8.10 -18.92
C LEU A 500 0.02 -8.10 -19.54
N ILE A 501 1.06 -8.05 -18.71
CA ILE A 501 2.47 -8.13 -19.15
C ILE A 501 2.74 -9.47 -19.86
N ALA A 502 2.25 -10.57 -19.30
CA ALA A 502 2.37 -11.89 -19.93
C ALA A 502 1.63 -11.95 -21.28
N ALA A 503 0.43 -11.36 -21.37
CA ALA A 503 -0.34 -11.29 -22.62
C ALA A 503 0.40 -10.48 -23.70
N ILE A 504 1.03 -9.35 -23.33
CA ILE A 504 1.88 -8.55 -24.23
C ILE A 504 3.04 -9.40 -24.76
N ALA A 505 3.77 -10.08 -23.87
CA ALA A 505 4.90 -10.91 -24.25
C ALA A 505 4.51 -12.03 -25.23
N LEU A 506 3.40 -12.73 -24.94
CA LEU A 506 2.90 -13.81 -25.79
C LEU A 506 2.38 -13.33 -27.15
N LYS A 507 1.64 -12.22 -27.19
CA LYS A 507 1.17 -11.62 -28.46
C LYS A 507 2.34 -11.18 -29.34
N ALA A 508 3.44 -10.72 -28.74
CA ALA A 508 4.66 -10.41 -29.47
C ALA A 508 5.44 -11.65 -29.96
N GLY A 509 5.00 -12.86 -29.60
CA GLY A 509 5.65 -14.12 -29.95
C GLY A 509 6.94 -14.37 -29.16
N LEU A 510 7.04 -13.86 -27.93
CA LEU A 510 8.08 -14.25 -26.98
C LEU A 510 7.74 -15.61 -26.33
N SER A 511 8.75 -16.26 -25.75
CA SER A 511 8.56 -17.57 -25.11
C SER A 511 7.68 -17.46 -23.85
N GLN A 512 6.98 -18.54 -23.50
CA GLN A 512 6.22 -18.63 -22.23
C GLN A 512 7.13 -18.40 -21.01
N ARG A 513 8.41 -18.83 -21.07
CA ARG A 513 9.39 -18.57 -20.01
C ARG A 513 9.70 -17.07 -19.89
N THR A 514 9.90 -16.37 -20.99
CA THR A 514 10.09 -14.90 -21.00
C THR A 514 8.87 -14.19 -20.42
N ALA A 515 7.65 -14.58 -20.83
CA ALA A 515 6.42 -14.01 -20.31
C ALA A 515 6.29 -14.21 -18.78
N LEU A 516 6.63 -15.42 -18.28
CA LEU A 516 6.60 -15.74 -16.87
C LEU A 516 7.67 -14.96 -16.07
N LEU A 517 8.89 -14.85 -16.60
CA LEU A 517 9.96 -14.07 -15.96
C LEU A 517 9.58 -12.58 -15.86
N ALA A 518 8.94 -12.01 -16.88
CA ALA A 518 8.45 -10.63 -16.84
C ALA A 518 7.37 -10.44 -15.76
N ALA A 519 6.42 -11.39 -15.68
CA ALA A 519 5.36 -11.41 -14.68
C ALA A 519 5.91 -11.54 -13.24
N ILE A 520 6.85 -12.46 -13.01
CA ILE A 520 7.48 -12.65 -11.70
C ILE A 520 8.26 -11.40 -11.30
N THR A 521 9.05 -10.84 -12.23
CA THR A 521 9.81 -9.61 -11.97
C THR A 521 8.88 -8.49 -11.51
N TYR A 522 7.77 -8.26 -12.21
CA TYR A 522 6.78 -7.26 -11.78
C TYR A 522 6.24 -7.53 -10.37
N ALA A 523 5.91 -8.80 -10.06
CA ALA A 523 5.33 -9.17 -8.77
C ALA A 523 6.27 -8.92 -7.57
N VAL A 524 7.59 -9.01 -7.77
CA VAL A 524 8.58 -8.94 -6.68
C VAL A 524 9.37 -7.64 -6.61
N LEU A 525 9.19 -6.71 -7.55
CA LEU A 525 9.93 -5.45 -7.57
C LEU A 525 9.50 -4.51 -6.44
N PRO A 526 10.43 -3.96 -5.62
CA PRO A 526 10.11 -3.05 -4.51
C PRO A 526 9.31 -1.83 -4.94
N VAL A 527 9.62 -1.24 -6.10
CA VAL A 527 8.87 -0.09 -6.63
C VAL A 527 7.38 -0.36 -6.78
N THR A 528 6.96 -1.60 -7.04
CA THR A 528 5.52 -1.94 -7.16
C THR A 528 4.77 -1.97 -5.83
N TYR A 529 5.49 -1.88 -4.71
CA TYR A 529 4.93 -1.83 -3.36
C TYR A 529 4.75 -0.39 -2.89
N LEU A 530 5.53 0.56 -3.43
CA LEU A 530 5.52 1.97 -3.01
C LEU A 530 4.15 2.65 -3.19
N LEU A 531 3.47 2.43 -4.31
CA LEU A 531 2.15 3.04 -4.55
C LEU A 531 1.11 2.57 -3.52
N HIS A 532 1.21 1.31 -3.10
CA HIS A 532 0.34 0.77 -2.05
C HIS A 532 0.69 1.35 -0.69
N ILE A 533 1.99 1.49 -0.39
CA ILE A 533 2.52 2.12 0.82
C ILE A 533 2.09 3.58 0.98
N TRP A 534 2.03 4.31 -0.13
CA TRP A 534 1.57 5.70 -0.15
C TRP A 534 0.04 5.81 -0.13
N GLY A 535 -0.69 4.77 -0.52
CA GLY A 535 -2.15 4.84 -0.66
C GLY A 535 -2.60 5.70 -1.85
N ASN A 536 -1.74 5.87 -2.87
CA ASN A 536 -2.00 6.70 -4.05
C ASN A 536 -2.87 5.96 -5.08
N VAL A 537 -4.10 5.66 -4.66
CA VAL A 537 -5.07 4.83 -5.37
C VAL A 537 -5.53 5.39 -6.74
N PRO A 538 -5.66 6.72 -6.98
CA PRO A 538 -6.00 7.22 -8.31
C PRO A 538 -4.86 7.03 -9.31
N THR A 539 -3.60 7.24 -8.88
CA THR A 539 -2.43 7.00 -9.71
C THR A 539 -2.32 5.52 -10.07
N ALA A 540 -2.54 4.62 -9.10
CA ALA A 540 -2.53 3.17 -9.35
C ALA A 540 -3.61 2.75 -10.38
N ALA A 541 -4.82 3.29 -10.25
CA ALA A 541 -5.92 3.04 -11.19
C ALA A 541 -5.61 3.59 -12.60
N GLY A 542 -5.10 4.82 -12.69
CA GLY A 542 -4.72 5.44 -13.97
C GLY A 542 -3.59 4.69 -14.69
N LEU A 543 -2.56 4.28 -13.96
CA LEU A 543 -1.45 3.48 -14.51
C LEU A 543 -1.93 2.09 -14.97
N TRP A 544 -2.90 1.51 -14.26
CA TRP A 544 -3.51 0.23 -14.67
C TRP A 544 -4.32 0.38 -15.95
N LEU A 545 -5.16 1.42 -16.07
CA LEU A 545 -5.91 1.72 -17.28
C LEU A 545 -5.00 1.97 -18.48
N ASN A 546 -3.90 2.70 -18.28
CA ASN A 546 -2.92 2.92 -19.33
C ASN A 546 -2.29 1.62 -19.84
N LEU A 547 -1.89 0.71 -18.94
CA LEU A 547 -1.38 -0.60 -19.35
C LEU A 547 -2.48 -1.42 -20.04
N LEU A 548 -3.72 -1.36 -19.56
CA LEU A 548 -4.85 -2.05 -20.18
C LEU A 548 -5.11 -1.55 -21.60
N VAL A 549 -5.09 -0.23 -21.82
CA VAL A 549 -5.20 0.39 -23.15
C VAL A 549 -4.07 -0.08 -24.08
N GLN A 550 -2.82 -0.06 -23.60
CA GLN A 550 -1.67 -0.49 -24.41
C GLN A 550 -1.72 -1.99 -24.73
N THR A 551 -2.16 -2.81 -23.78
CA THR A 551 -2.41 -4.24 -23.98
C THR A 551 -3.53 -4.45 -25.01
N ALA A 552 -4.63 -3.71 -24.89
CA ALA A 552 -5.74 -3.76 -25.83
C ALA A 552 -5.31 -3.38 -27.26
N ILE A 553 -4.53 -2.30 -27.42
CA ILE A 553 -3.96 -1.89 -28.72
C ILE A 553 -3.12 -3.01 -29.32
N LEU A 554 -2.25 -3.65 -28.52
CA LEU A 554 -1.40 -4.75 -29.00
C LEU A 554 -2.20 -5.99 -29.38
N LEU A 555 -3.17 -6.40 -28.56
CA LEU A 555 -3.96 -7.62 -28.78
C LEU A 555 -4.92 -7.46 -29.96
N ALA A 556 -5.55 -6.28 -30.06
CA ALA A 556 -6.62 -6.00 -31.02
C ALA A 556 -6.15 -5.22 -32.27
N TRP A 557 -4.85 -4.98 -32.46
CA TRP A 557 -4.32 -4.14 -33.55
C TRP A 557 -4.95 -4.43 -34.91
N ASP A 558 -4.95 -5.70 -35.30
CA ASP A 558 -5.47 -6.19 -36.59
C ASP A 558 -7.00 -6.08 -36.70
N ARG A 559 -7.68 -5.88 -35.57
CA ARG A 559 -9.13 -5.89 -35.39
C ARG A 559 -9.70 -4.54 -34.94
N LEU A 560 -8.87 -3.50 -34.81
CA LEU A 560 -9.32 -2.16 -34.38
C LEU A 560 -10.41 -1.58 -35.31
N GLY A 561 -10.42 -1.99 -36.58
CA GLY A 561 -11.44 -1.62 -37.55
C GLY A 561 -12.81 -2.27 -37.33
N GLU A 562 -12.91 -3.34 -36.53
CA GLU A 562 -14.18 -4.01 -36.25
C GLU A 562 -15.03 -3.17 -35.30
N TRP A 563 -16.29 -2.90 -35.67
CA TRP A 563 -17.22 -2.11 -34.84
C TRP A 563 -17.39 -2.69 -33.42
N LYS A 564 -17.33 -4.02 -33.28
CA LYS A 564 -17.40 -4.71 -31.98
C LYS A 564 -16.21 -4.36 -31.08
N VAL A 565 -15.03 -4.18 -31.66
CA VAL A 565 -13.83 -3.75 -30.93
C VAL A 565 -13.95 -2.29 -30.54
N GLN A 566 -14.40 -1.44 -31.48
CA GLN A 566 -14.59 -0.02 -31.22
C GLN A 566 -15.61 0.25 -30.10
N LEU A 567 -16.69 -0.54 -30.03
CA LEU A 567 -17.75 -0.39 -29.04
C LEU A 567 -17.24 -0.46 -27.59
N TRP A 568 -16.29 -1.34 -27.28
CA TRP A 568 -15.71 -1.43 -25.93
C TRP A 568 -14.40 -0.62 -25.78
N PHE A 569 -13.69 -0.36 -26.88
CA PHE A 569 -12.41 0.36 -26.82
C PHE A 569 -12.61 1.87 -26.59
N VAL A 570 -13.66 2.47 -27.14
CA VAL A 570 -14.03 3.87 -26.86
C VAL A 570 -14.27 4.12 -25.37
N PRO A 571 -15.18 3.40 -24.66
CA PRO A 571 -15.39 3.64 -23.23
C PRO A 571 -14.15 3.33 -22.39
N LEU A 572 -13.31 2.36 -22.77
CA LEU A 572 -12.02 2.13 -22.11
C LEU A 572 -11.09 3.35 -22.22
N LEU A 573 -10.98 3.95 -23.41
CA LEU A 573 -10.19 5.17 -23.63
C LEU A 573 -10.78 6.37 -22.89
N VAL A 574 -12.11 6.56 -22.90
CA VAL A 574 -12.79 7.61 -22.13
C VAL A 574 -12.43 7.47 -20.65
N LEU A 575 -12.50 6.26 -20.11
CA LEU A 575 -12.15 5.99 -18.72
C LEU A 575 -10.66 6.28 -18.45
N ALA A 576 -9.75 5.91 -19.35
CA ALA A 576 -8.33 6.21 -19.22
C ALA A 576 -8.03 7.72 -19.23
N PHE A 577 -8.78 8.51 -20.01
CA PHE A 577 -8.68 9.97 -20.01
C PHE A 577 -9.29 10.62 -18.77
N LEU A 578 -10.36 10.04 -18.21
CA LEU A 578 -11.10 10.64 -17.12
C LEU A 578 -10.62 10.20 -15.73
N VAL A 579 -10.23 8.96 -15.48
CA VAL A 579 -9.98 8.49 -14.10
C VAL A 579 -8.87 9.26 -13.40
N TYR A 580 -7.79 9.57 -14.10
CA TYR A 580 -6.69 10.34 -13.54
C TYR A 580 -5.97 11.16 -14.60
N THR A 581 -5.93 12.48 -14.41
CA THR A 581 -5.51 13.46 -15.43
C THR A 581 -4.11 13.18 -15.97
N VAL A 582 -3.12 12.94 -15.09
CA VAL A 582 -1.72 12.75 -15.50
C VAL A 582 -1.60 11.54 -16.44
N THR A 583 -2.23 10.42 -16.08
CA THR A 583 -2.21 9.21 -16.91
C THR A 583 -3.05 9.35 -18.17
N GLY A 584 -4.11 10.16 -18.14
CA GLY A 584 -4.86 10.56 -19.33
C GLY A 584 -3.99 11.31 -20.34
N VAL A 585 -3.18 12.27 -19.86
CA VAL A 585 -2.19 12.95 -20.71
C VAL A 585 -1.15 11.96 -21.24
N PHE A 586 -0.65 11.04 -20.41
CA PHE A 586 0.29 10.00 -20.87
C PHE A 586 -0.32 9.17 -22.01
N THR A 587 -1.60 8.80 -21.92
CA THR A 587 -2.31 8.09 -22.99
C THR A 587 -2.43 8.92 -24.26
N GLY A 588 -2.79 10.20 -24.16
CA GLY A 588 -2.86 11.09 -25.33
C GLY A 588 -1.51 11.22 -26.04
N VAL A 589 -0.44 11.49 -25.29
CA VAL A 589 0.93 11.60 -25.84
C VAL A 589 1.40 10.26 -26.39
N PHE A 590 1.10 9.14 -25.72
CA PHE A 590 1.41 7.80 -26.20
C PHE A 590 0.81 7.54 -27.59
N LEU A 591 -0.47 7.87 -27.81
CA LEU A 591 -1.15 7.68 -29.09
C LEU A 591 -0.50 8.51 -30.21
N VAL A 592 -0.10 9.75 -29.92
CA VAL A 592 0.62 10.62 -30.86
C VAL A 592 2.01 10.04 -31.18
N CYS A 593 2.80 9.71 -30.17
CA CYS A 593 4.12 9.12 -30.35
C CYS A 593 4.06 7.81 -31.14
N LEU A 594 3.12 6.93 -30.82
CA LEU A 594 2.91 5.67 -31.53
C LEU A 594 2.58 5.92 -33.01
N THR A 595 1.71 6.89 -33.29
CA THR A 595 1.33 7.28 -34.66
C THR A 595 2.53 7.76 -35.46
N VAL A 596 3.31 8.70 -34.90
CA VAL A 596 4.51 9.25 -35.55
C VAL A 596 5.53 8.13 -35.79
N LEU A 597 5.77 7.27 -34.81
CA LEU A 597 6.72 6.17 -34.94
C LEU A 597 6.28 5.16 -36.00
N ILE A 598 5.01 4.76 -36.06
CA ILE A 598 4.49 3.87 -37.11
C ILE A 598 4.65 4.52 -38.49
N TRP A 599 4.28 5.79 -38.62
CA TRP A 599 4.38 6.52 -39.88
C TRP A 599 5.82 6.62 -40.40
N LEU A 600 6.76 7.01 -39.54
CA LEU A 600 8.19 7.12 -39.88
C LEU A 600 8.81 5.77 -40.26
N ASN A 601 8.40 4.69 -39.58
CA ASN A 601 8.97 3.36 -39.80
C ASN A 601 8.30 2.58 -40.94
N GLY A 602 7.17 3.06 -41.48
CA GLY A 602 6.47 2.41 -42.60
C GLY A 602 7.30 2.25 -43.88
N ARG A 603 8.43 2.96 -44.00
CA ARG A 603 9.39 2.85 -45.12
C ARG A 603 10.43 1.72 -44.96
N ARG A 604 10.52 1.08 -43.79
CA ARG A 604 11.58 0.08 -43.49
C ARG A 604 11.35 -1.30 -44.10
N GLY A 605 10.16 -1.57 -44.63
CA GLY A 605 9.83 -2.85 -45.25
C GLY A 605 8.33 -3.16 -45.22
N PRO A 606 7.90 -4.27 -45.86
CA PRO A 606 6.48 -4.62 -45.96
C PRO A 606 5.84 -4.88 -44.59
N GLU A 607 6.56 -5.53 -43.67
CA GLU A 607 6.07 -5.81 -42.30
C GLU A 607 5.76 -4.52 -41.51
N TRP A 608 6.59 -3.48 -41.66
CA TRP A 608 6.38 -2.19 -40.99
C TRP A 608 5.25 -1.40 -41.65
N ARG A 609 5.18 -1.45 -42.98
CA ARG A 609 4.12 -0.79 -43.76
C ARG A 609 2.74 -1.36 -43.47
N ALA A 610 2.66 -2.66 -43.16
CA ALA A 610 1.44 -3.35 -42.78
C ALA A 610 0.78 -2.80 -41.49
N LEU A 611 1.49 -2.00 -40.70
CA LEU A 611 0.95 -1.38 -39.49
C LEU A 611 0.15 -0.09 -39.79
N LEU A 612 0.42 0.60 -40.90
CA LEU A 612 -0.24 1.88 -41.24
C LEU A 612 -1.77 1.82 -41.26
N PRO A 613 -2.43 0.77 -41.81
CA PRO A 613 -3.88 0.69 -41.84
C PRO A 613 -4.53 0.71 -40.45
N GLY A 614 -3.83 0.24 -39.40
CA GLY A 614 -4.32 0.24 -38.02
C GLY A 614 -4.46 1.65 -37.41
N LEU A 615 -3.77 2.65 -37.97
CA LEU A 615 -3.82 4.04 -37.46
C LEU A 615 -5.19 4.70 -37.64
N LYS A 616 -5.87 4.46 -38.77
CA LYS A 616 -7.19 5.05 -39.04
C LYS A 616 -8.22 4.65 -37.98
N PRO A 617 -8.49 3.35 -37.72
CA PRO A 617 -9.45 2.96 -36.70
C PRO A 617 -9.00 3.33 -35.28
N LEU A 618 -7.69 3.33 -34.99
CA LEU A 618 -7.17 3.83 -33.72
C LEU A 618 -7.60 5.29 -33.49
N TRP A 619 -7.41 6.17 -34.47
CA TRP A 619 -7.78 7.58 -34.35
C TRP A 619 -9.29 7.84 -34.40
N LEU A 620 -10.07 6.99 -35.07
CA LEU A 620 -11.53 7.07 -34.97
C LEU A 620 -12.00 6.84 -33.52
N THR A 621 -11.47 5.80 -32.87
CA THR A 621 -11.82 5.51 -31.46
C THR A 621 -11.24 6.53 -30.49
N ALA A 622 -9.98 6.95 -30.69
CA ALA A 622 -9.35 7.97 -29.85
C ALA A 622 -10.03 9.33 -30.00
N GLY A 623 -10.40 9.74 -31.23
CA GLY A 623 -11.14 10.97 -31.49
C GLY A 623 -12.50 10.98 -30.82
N ALA A 624 -13.25 9.88 -30.91
CA ALA A 624 -14.52 9.73 -30.20
C ALA A 624 -14.34 9.81 -28.67
N ALA A 625 -13.32 9.12 -28.12
CA ALA A 625 -13.04 9.14 -26.69
C ALA A 625 -12.59 10.50 -26.17
N ILE A 626 -11.73 11.22 -26.90
CA ILE A 626 -11.30 12.58 -26.56
C ILE A 626 -12.49 13.54 -26.63
N GLY A 627 -13.31 13.46 -27.69
CA GLY A 627 -14.52 14.27 -27.82
C GLY A 627 -15.48 14.07 -26.64
N LEU A 628 -15.69 12.82 -26.23
CA LEU A 628 -16.48 12.48 -25.05
C LEU A 628 -15.84 13.01 -23.76
N ALA A 629 -14.54 12.83 -23.55
CA ALA A 629 -13.87 13.32 -22.33
C ALA A 629 -13.92 14.86 -22.21
N ILE A 630 -13.81 15.58 -23.34
CA ILE A 630 -14.01 17.03 -23.41
C ILE A 630 -15.45 17.39 -23.06
N ALA A 631 -16.43 16.75 -23.70
CA ALA A 631 -17.85 17.01 -23.46
C ALA A 631 -18.26 16.69 -22.00
N ILE A 632 -17.69 15.64 -21.42
CA ILE A 632 -18.00 15.17 -20.08
C ILE A 632 -17.38 16.10 -19.03
N TYR A 633 -16.08 16.43 -19.12
CA TYR A 633 -15.36 17.09 -18.03
C TYR A 633 -14.38 18.16 -18.46
N TYR A 634 -13.54 17.93 -19.48
CA TYR A 634 -12.42 18.85 -19.75
C TYR A 634 -12.82 20.15 -20.47
N GLY A 635 -13.98 20.20 -21.14
CA GLY A 635 -14.42 21.37 -21.91
C GLY A 635 -14.56 22.64 -21.07
N GLN A 636 -14.97 22.52 -19.80
CA GLN A 636 -15.11 23.65 -18.88
C GLN A 636 -13.75 24.31 -18.49
N TYR A 637 -12.64 23.60 -18.68
CA TYR A 637 -11.30 24.09 -18.35
C TYR A 637 -10.62 24.84 -19.48
N PHE A 638 -11.25 24.94 -20.66
CA PHE A 638 -10.66 25.59 -21.83
C PHE A 638 -10.22 27.03 -21.52
N GLN A 639 -11.12 27.86 -20.98
CA GLN A 639 -10.81 29.25 -20.66
C GLN A 639 -9.70 29.38 -19.58
N PRO A 640 -9.79 28.73 -18.40
CA PRO A 640 -8.70 28.77 -17.41
C PRO A 640 -7.34 28.29 -17.95
N ILE A 641 -7.33 27.29 -18.82
CA ILE A 641 -6.09 26.80 -19.43
C ILE A 641 -5.46 27.87 -20.33
N VAL A 642 -6.26 28.52 -21.17
CA VAL A 642 -5.79 29.58 -22.08
C VAL A 642 -5.30 30.80 -21.30
N GLU A 643 -6.05 31.24 -20.28
CA GLU A 643 -5.77 32.46 -19.53
C GLU A 643 -4.64 32.32 -18.51
N ARG A 644 -4.47 31.13 -17.89
CA ARG A 644 -3.51 30.92 -16.80
C ARG A 644 -2.46 29.88 -17.11
N THR A 645 -2.87 28.70 -17.59
CA THR A 645 -1.95 27.56 -17.73
C THR A 645 -0.97 27.73 -18.88
N ILE A 646 -1.41 28.16 -20.07
CA ILE A 646 -0.51 28.39 -21.21
C ILE A 646 0.53 29.47 -20.88
N PRO A 647 0.14 30.68 -20.39
CA PRO A 647 1.11 31.68 -19.98
C PRO A 647 2.08 31.18 -18.91
N TYR A 648 1.60 30.45 -17.90
CA TYR A 648 2.45 29.87 -16.86
C TYR A 648 3.46 28.86 -17.45
N MET A 649 3.03 27.96 -18.32
CA MET A 649 3.94 26.98 -18.93
C MET A 649 4.97 27.67 -19.83
N MET A 650 4.59 28.73 -20.55
CA MET A 650 5.54 29.52 -21.34
C MET A 650 6.65 30.11 -20.45
N THR A 651 6.34 30.62 -19.25
CA THR A 651 7.38 31.15 -18.35
C THR A 651 8.27 30.05 -17.79
N VAL A 652 7.71 28.88 -17.44
CA VAL A 652 8.47 27.71 -16.94
C VAL A 652 9.47 27.18 -17.97
N PHE A 653 9.19 27.26 -19.27
CA PHE A 653 10.10 26.79 -20.31
C PHE A 653 11.05 27.87 -20.87
N THR A 654 10.84 29.15 -20.54
CA THR A 654 11.64 30.27 -21.06
C THR A 654 12.54 30.93 -20.01
N ARG A 655 12.19 30.85 -18.71
CA ARG A 655 13.09 31.26 -17.62
C ARG A 655 14.10 30.15 -17.33
N GLY A 656 15.27 30.51 -16.81
CA GLY A 656 16.40 29.59 -16.53
C GLY A 656 16.09 28.47 -15.51
N PRO A 657 17.06 27.95 -14.75
CA PRO A 657 16.79 26.91 -13.73
C PRO A 657 15.86 27.37 -12.60
N GLU A 658 15.68 28.68 -12.41
CA GLU A 658 14.70 29.29 -11.50
C GLU A 658 13.36 29.50 -12.22
N THR A 659 12.52 28.48 -12.23
CA THR A 659 11.23 28.56 -12.93
C THR A 659 10.12 29.19 -12.08
N VAL A 660 10.21 29.08 -10.74
CA VAL A 660 9.13 29.52 -9.83
C VAL A 660 9.61 29.88 -8.40
N GLY A 661 10.82 30.46 -8.26
CA GLY A 661 11.41 30.77 -6.95
C GLY A 661 12.07 29.57 -6.24
N VAL A 662 12.02 28.38 -6.86
CA VAL A 662 12.82 27.21 -6.46
C VAL A 662 14.01 27.11 -7.40
N SER A 663 15.23 27.21 -6.85
CA SER A 663 16.45 26.90 -7.59
C SER A 663 16.52 25.39 -7.81
N ARG A 664 16.45 24.96 -9.07
CA ARG A 664 16.57 23.53 -9.40
C ARG A 664 18.03 23.17 -9.63
N PRO A 665 18.49 22.02 -9.11
CA PRO A 665 19.85 21.56 -9.37
C PRO A 665 20.06 21.37 -10.88
N PRO A 666 21.28 21.48 -11.40
CA PRO A 666 21.60 21.14 -12.78
C PRO A 666 20.96 19.81 -13.22
N PHE A 667 20.55 19.70 -14.49
CA PHE A 667 19.85 18.50 -14.99
C PHE A 667 20.63 17.20 -14.74
N HIS A 668 21.96 17.24 -14.79
CA HIS A 668 22.78 16.07 -14.49
C HIS A 668 22.70 15.67 -13.02
N GLU A 669 22.69 16.62 -12.08
CA GLU A 669 22.47 16.35 -10.65
C GLU A 669 21.05 15.82 -10.41
N TYR A 670 20.05 16.35 -11.09
CA TYR A 670 18.69 15.79 -11.07
C TYR A 670 18.67 14.33 -11.52
N LEU A 671 19.33 13.98 -12.62
CA LEU A 671 19.45 12.58 -13.07
C LEU A 671 20.22 11.72 -12.06
N TRP A 672 21.34 12.22 -11.53
CA TRP A 672 22.13 11.53 -10.52
C TRP A 672 21.37 11.33 -9.21
N SER A 673 20.41 12.21 -8.90
CA SER A 673 19.55 12.07 -7.72
C SER A 673 18.70 10.80 -7.76
N PHE A 674 18.39 10.22 -8.94
CA PHE A 674 17.68 8.95 -9.04
C PHE A 674 18.57 7.75 -8.70
N VAL A 675 19.89 7.85 -8.90
CA VAL A 675 20.81 6.70 -8.77
C VAL A 675 20.80 6.07 -7.37
N PRO A 676 20.88 6.84 -6.26
CA PRO A 676 20.73 6.29 -4.92
C PRO A 676 19.44 5.49 -4.72
N HIS A 677 18.35 5.91 -5.36
CA HIS A 677 17.03 5.29 -5.27
C HIS A 677 16.90 4.01 -6.12
N LEU A 678 17.79 3.75 -7.09
CA LEU A 678 17.71 2.54 -7.92
C LEU A 678 18.08 1.26 -7.16
N GLY A 679 18.73 1.39 -6.00
CA GLY A 679 19.24 0.28 -5.19
C GLY A 679 18.16 -0.60 -4.55
N TYR A 680 18.62 -1.58 -3.77
CA TYR A 680 17.80 -2.59 -3.09
C TYR A 680 17.76 -2.42 -1.56
N HIS A 681 18.23 -1.30 -1.03
CA HIS A 681 18.31 -1.07 0.40
C HIS A 681 17.99 0.38 0.76
N ILE A 682 17.64 0.57 2.03
CA ILE A 682 17.41 1.88 2.64
C ILE A 682 18.79 2.47 2.94
N TRP A 683 19.10 3.62 2.35
CA TRP A 683 20.25 4.41 2.77
C TRP A 683 19.89 5.25 3.99
N PRO A 684 20.82 5.54 4.91
CA PRO A 684 20.60 6.53 5.96
C PRO A 684 20.04 7.83 5.36
N ASN A 685 18.96 8.35 5.93
CA ASN A 685 18.22 9.53 5.48
C ASN A 685 17.47 9.41 4.13
N HIS A 686 17.42 8.23 3.49
CA HIS A 686 16.66 8.01 2.25
C HIS A 686 15.62 6.90 2.44
N TYR A 687 14.36 7.31 2.60
CA TYR A 687 13.23 6.40 2.77
C TYR A 687 12.85 5.64 1.49
N LEU A 688 13.32 6.12 0.33
CA LEU A 688 12.84 5.69 -0.97
C LEU A 688 13.89 4.83 -1.70
N TYR A 689 13.49 3.65 -2.16
CA TYR A 689 14.26 2.86 -3.11
C TYR A 689 13.33 2.03 -4.01
N TYR A 690 13.79 1.73 -5.22
CA TYR A 690 12.96 1.14 -6.27
C TYR A 690 13.31 -0.33 -6.57
N GLY A 691 14.54 -0.78 -6.25
CA GLY A 691 15.01 -2.13 -6.58
C GLY A 691 15.12 -2.39 -8.09
N LEU A 692 15.52 -1.36 -8.85
CA LEU A 692 15.52 -1.38 -10.32
C LEU A 692 16.92 -1.47 -10.93
N ALA A 693 17.99 -1.34 -10.13
CA ALA A 693 19.36 -1.27 -10.64
C ALA A 693 19.72 -2.42 -11.60
N ILE A 694 19.43 -3.68 -11.23
CA ILE A 694 19.76 -4.84 -12.08
C ILE A 694 18.90 -4.86 -13.35
N PRO A 695 17.54 -4.84 -13.28
CA PRO A 695 16.70 -4.77 -14.48
C PRO A 695 17.04 -3.62 -15.44
N LEU A 696 17.42 -2.44 -14.91
CA LEU A 696 17.77 -1.28 -15.72
C LEU A 696 19.06 -1.46 -16.51
N ILE A 697 20.08 -2.14 -15.98
CA ILE A 697 21.31 -2.45 -16.72
C ILE A 697 20.99 -3.25 -18.00
N PHE A 698 20.00 -4.14 -17.93
CA PHE A 698 19.56 -4.97 -19.04
C PHE A 698 18.44 -4.34 -19.89
N PHE A 699 18.00 -3.13 -19.57
CA PHE A 699 16.92 -2.45 -20.28
C PHE A 699 17.26 -2.22 -21.76
N ILE A 700 18.40 -1.59 -22.04
CA ILE A 700 18.84 -1.27 -23.41
C ILE A 700 19.02 -2.54 -24.27
N PRO A 701 19.79 -3.57 -23.85
CA PRO A 701 19.96 -4.77 -24.68
C PRO A 701 18.64 -5.54 -24.87
N GLY A 702 17.80 -5.62 -23.83
CA GLY A 702 16.48 -6.24 -23.93
C GLY A 702 15.55 -5.49 -24.90
N TYR A 703 15.53 -4.16 -24.82
CA TYR A 703 14.79 -3.30 -25.76
C TYR A 703 15.28 -3.47 -27.19
N TRP A 704 16.59 -3.50 -27.42
CA TRP A 704 17.18 -3.70 -28.75
C TRP A 704 16.74 -5.02 -29.37
N MET A 705 16.62 -6.09 -28.58
CA MET A 705 16.13 -7.38 -29.06
C MET A 705 14.68 -7.35 -29.52
N MET A 706 13.85 -6.45 -28.98
CA MET A 706 12.45 -6.32 -29.41
C MET A 706 12.31 -5.79 -30.84
N ARG A 707 13.36 -5.21 -31.44
CA ARG A 707 13.34 -4.62 -32.80
C ARG A 707 12.88 -5.58 -33.90
N THR A 708 13.02 -6.89 -33.68
CA THR A 708 12.57 -7.93 -34.62
C THR A 708 11.05 -8.16 -34.55
N LYS A 709 10.35 -7.46 -33.66
CA LYS A 709 8.90 -7.52 -33.45
C LYS A 709 8.33 -6.11 -33.65
N PRO A 710 8.02 -5.68 -34.90
CA PRO A 710 7.77 -4.28 -35.24
C PRO A 710 6.74 -3.57 -34.35
N LEU A 711 5.55 -4.16 -34.19
CA LEU A 711 4.47 -3.56 -33.40
C LEU A 711 4.85 -3.45 -31.91
N LEU A 712 5.41 -4.51 -31.30
CA LEU A 712 5.87 -4.47 -29.91
C LEU A 712 6.92 -3.37 -29.73
N TRP A 713 7.92 -3.34 -30.61
CA TRP A 713 9.00 -2.38 -30.52
C TRP A 713 8.48 -0.94 -30.63
N LEU A 714 7.55 -0.65 -31.54
CA LEU A 714 6.96 0.69 -31.69
C LEU A 714 6.11 1.09 -30.48
N VAL A 715 5.32 0.17 -29.92
CA VAL A 715 4.55 0.42 -28.69
C VAL A 715 5.49 0.71 -27.52
N VAL A 716 6.50 -0.13 -27.31
CA VAL A 716 7.51 0.07 -26.26
C VAL A 716 8.30 1.37 -26.48
N SER A 717 8.59 1.73 -27.74
CA SER A 717 9.28 2.99 -28.08
C SER A 717 8.42 4.21 -27.77
N ALA A 718 7.11 4.15 -28.07
CA ALA A 718 6.17 5.21 -27.71
C ALA A 718 6.08 5.34 -26.18
N TRP A 719 6.02 4.21 -25.48
CA TRP A 719 6.02 4.15 -24.02
C TRP A 719 7.26 4.79 -23.40
N GLY A 720 8.45 4.40 -23.87
CA GLY A 720 9.72 4.97 -23.44
C GLY A 720 9.85 6.45 -23.77
N THR A 721 9.37 6.88 -24.95
CA THR A 721 9.33 8.30 -25.34
C THR A 721 8.48 9.11 -24.38
N VAL A 722 7.28 8.63 -24.01
CA VAL A 722 6.44 9.30 -23.01
C VAL A 722 7.18 9.39 -21.68
N ALA A 723 7.76 8.29 -21.18
CA ALA A 723 8.51 8.32 -19.92
C ALA A 723 9.69 9.32 -19.96
N LEU A 724 10.40 9.43 -21.09
CA LEU A 724 11.50 10.38 -21.28
C LEU A 724 11.00 11.83 -21.33
N LEU A 725 9.94 12.12 -22.08
CA LEU A 725 9.34 13.46 -22.14
C LEU A 725 8.88 13.91 -20.76
N PHE A 726 8.27 13.01 -19.99
CA PHE A 726 7.83 13.32 -18.63
C PHE A 726 8.96 13.26 -17.60
N LEU A 727 10.10 12.65 -17.87
CA LEU A 727 11.32 12.87 -17.07
C LEU A 727 11.82 14.30 -17.23
N ILE A 728 11.83 14.82 -18.46
CA ILE A 728 12.23 16.20 -18.77
C ILE A 728 11.20 17.20 -18.21
N ALA A 729 9.91 16.91 -18.32
CA ALA A 729 8.88 17.73 -17.68
C ALA A 729 8.97 17.64 -16.14
N GLY A 730 9.30 16.46 -15.60
CA GLY A 730 9.53 16.18 -14.18
C GLY A 730 10.65 17.02 -13.58
N TYR A 731 11.70 17.26 -14.37
CA TYR A 731 12.76 18.18 -14.02
C TYR A 731 12.28 19.62 -13.84
N ARG A 732 11.16 20.03 -14.47
CA ARG A 732 10.59 21.38 -14.36
C ARG A 732 9.37 21.47 -13.44
N ILE A 733 8.69 20.35 -13.21
CA ILE A 733 7.46 20.24 -12.43
C ILE A 733 7.49 18.93 -11.65
N SER A 734 7.32 18.96 -10.32
CA SER A 734 7.35 17.73 -9.52
C SER A 734 6.19 16.81 -9.92
N MET A 735 6.53 15.57 -10.33
CA MET A 735 5.53 14.56 -10.70
C MET A 735 5.56 13.31 -9.82
N VAL A 736 6.40 13.29 -8.78
CA VAL A 736 6.55 12.15 -7.86
C VAL A 736 6.80 10.85 -8.64
N ASP A 737 7.72 10.90 -9.59
CA ASP A 737 8.26 9.76 -10.35
C ASP A 737 7.23 8.93 -11.13
N LYS A 738 6.05 9.48 -11.44
CA LYS A 738 5.00 8.78 -12.21
C LYS A 738 5.50 8.22 -13.54
N GLN A 739 6.46 8.89 -14.19
CA GLN A 739 7.12 8.42 -15.41
C GLN A 739 7.87 7.09 -15.19
N LEU A 740 8.46 6.89 -14.00
CA LEU A 740 9.15 5.66 -13.64
C LEU A 740 8.14 4.53 -13.45
N PHE A 741 7.08 4.76 -12.65
CA PHE A 741 6.02 3.77 -12.43
C PHE A 741 5.34 3.35 -13.73
N TYR A 742 5.15 4.31 -14.64
CA TYR A 742 4.63 4.05 -15.97
C TYR A 742 5.55 3.13 -16.78
N LEU A 743 6.87 3.24 -16.67
CA LEU A 743 7.84 2.47 -17.47
C LEU A 743 8.10 1.03 -16.95
N ILE A 744 7.71 0.71 -15.70
CA ILE A 744 8.00 -0.59 -15.06
C ILE A 744 7.65 -1.81 -15.94
N PRO A 745 6.46 -1.90 -16.57
CA PRO A 745 6.13 -3.08 -17.37
C PRO A 745 7.12 -3.31 -18.53
N VAL A 746 7.62 -2.23 -19.15
CA VAL A 746 8.65 -2.32 -20.20
C VAL A 746 9.98 -2.80 -19.63
N ILE A 747 10.38 -2.27 -18.47
CA ILE A 747 11.61 -2.71 -17.78
C ILE A 747 11.53 -4.22 -17.50
N CYS A 748 10.39 -4.70 -17.02
CA CYS A 748 10.16 -6.12 -16.79
C CYS A 748 10.27 -6.95 -18.08
N LEU A 749 9.70 -6.48 -19.19
CA LEU A 749 9.80 -7.16 -20.49
C LEU A 749 11.25 -7.21 -21.01
N ALA A 750 11.96 -6.08 -20.97
CA ALA A 750 13.35 -5.99 -21.44
C ALA A 750 14.28 -6.87 -20.60
N TRP A 751 14.17 -6.81 -19.27
CA TRP A 751 14.88 -7.70 -18.36
C TRP A 751 14.55 -9.17 -18.63
N ALA A 752 13.27 -9.52 -18.79
CA ALA A 752 12.87 -10.91 -18.97
C ALA A 752 13.45 -11.56 -20.23
N ILE A 753 13.57 -10.80 -21.32
CA ILE A 753 14.22 -11.28 -22.56
C ILE A 753 15.69 -11.65 -22.30
N MET A 754 16.41 -10.82 -21.53
CA MET A 754 17.80 -11.08 -21.16
C MET A 754 17.93 -12.21 -20.14
N ALA A 755 17.04 -12.24 -19.14
CA ALA A 755 16.97 -13.29 -18.15
C ALA A 755 16.69 -14.66 -18.78
N ASP A 756 15.83 -14.72 -19.81
CA ASP A 756 15.53 -15.95 -20.57
C ASP A 756 16.79 -16.54 -21.23
N ARG A 757 17.66 -15.69 -21.77
CA ARG A 757 18.96 -16.10 -22.34
C ARG A 757 19.94 -16.56 -21.27
N LEU A 758 20.04 -15.80 -20.17
CA LEU A 758 20.90 -16.17 -19.04
C LEU A 758 20.47 -17.52 -18.44
N TRP A 759 19.17 -17.82 -18.45
CA TRP A 759 18.60 -19.06 -17.95
C TRP A 759 19.11 -20.33 -18.66
N GLU A 760 19.71 -20.22 -19.84
CA GLU A 760 20.28 -21.38 -20.54
C GLU A 760 21.46 -22.00 -19.78
N ARG A 761 22.23 -21.19 -19.05
CA ARG A 761 23.42 -21.63 -18.29
C ARG A 761 23.13 -21.71 -16.79
N TRP A 762 23.73 -22.66 -16.08
CA TRP A 762 23.51 -22.84 -14.64
C TRP A 762 23.82 -21.57 -13.82
N ALA A 763 24.93 -20.89 -14.12
CA ALA A 763 25.33 -19.66 -13.43
C ALA A 763 24.34 -18.52 -13.71
N GLY A 764 23.79 -18.46 -14.92
CA GLY A 764 22.77 -17.47 -15.29
C GLY A 764 21.41 -17.77 -14.62
N ARG A 765 21.03 -19.05 -14.43
CA ARG A 765 19.85 -19.42 -13.63
C ARG A 765 19.99 -18.93 -12.19
N LEU A 766 21.15 -19.19 -11.56
CA LEU A 766 21.43 -18.71 -10.21
C LEU A 766 21.37 -17.18 -10.13
N PHE A 767 21.95 -16.48 -11.12
CA PHE A 767 21.89 -15.01 -11.18
C PHE A 767 20.45 -14.49 -11.29
N VAL A 768 19.62 -15.07 -12.16
CA VAL A 768 18.21 -14.65 -12.29
C VAL A 768 17.44 -14.94 -11.01
N LEU A 769 17.59 -16.13 -10.43
CA LEU A 769 16.94 -16.50 -9.17
C LEU A 769 17.39 -15.62 -8.00
N ALA A 770 18.69 -15.34 -7.87
CA ALA A 770 19.24 -14.44 -6.86
C ALA A 770 18.70 -13.01 -7.05
N THR A 771 18.60 -12.53 -8.29
CA THR A 771 18.02 -11.20 -8.59
C THR A 771 16.56 -11.11 -8.14
N LEU A 772 15.76 -12.15 -8.42
CA LEU A 772 14.35 -12.20 -8.03
C LEU A 772 14.20 -12.34 -6.51
N ALA A 773 15.02 -13.16 -5.86
CA ALA A 773 15.02 -13.33 -4.40
C ALA A 773 15.46 -12.04 -3.68
N LEU A 774 16.49 -11.35 -4.17
CA LEU A 774 16.92 -10.05 -3.67
C LEU A 774 15.82 -9.00 -3.82
N SER A 775 15.17 -8.95 -4.98
CA SER A 775 14.05 -8.03 -5.23
C SER A 775 12.90 -8.28 -4.27
N LEU A 776 12.51 -9.55 -4.09
CA LEU A 776 11.47 -9.95 -3.15
C LEU A 776 11.83 -9.59 -1.70
N GLY A 777 13.03 -9.98 -1.24
CA GLY A 777 13.50 -9.68 0.11
C GLY A 777 13.51 -8.17 0.38
N SER A 778 13.96 -7.39 -0.60
CA SER A 778 13.96 -5.93 -0.57
C SER A 778 12.53 -5.35 -0.55
N ALA A 779 11.59 -5.91 -1.30
CA ALA A 779 10.19 -5.48 -1.28
C ALA A 779 9.50 -5.79 0.07
N LEU A 780 9.78 -6.95 0.66
CA LEU A 780 9.27 -7.31 1.98
C LEU A 780 9.89 -6.46 3.09
N TRP A 781 11.18 -6.13 2.97
CA TRP A 781 11.83 -5.20 3.88
C TRP A 781 11.18 -3.81 3.84
N LEU A 782 10.78 -3.34 2.66
CA LEU A 782 10.06 -2.07 2.50
C LEU A 782 8.76 -2.06 3.30
N TRP A 783 8.02 -3.18 3.31
CA TRP A 783 6.83 -3.34 4.14
C TRP A 783 7.15 -3.25 5.63
N VAL A 784 8.13 -4.03 6.10
CA VAL A 784 8.54 -4.05 7.51
C VAL A 784 8.91 -2.65 7.98
N TYR A 785 9.71 -1.95 7.17
CA TYR A 785 10.13 -0.60 7.48
C TYR A 785 8.95 0.37 7.50
N ARG A 786 8.09 0.36 6.47
CA ARG A 786 6.89 1.22 6.44
C ARG A 786 6.00 1.01 7.66
N ILE A 787 5.71 -0.25 7.99
CA ILE A 787 4.89 -0.61 9.16
C ILE A 787 5.53 -0.09 10.45
N SER A 788 6.87 -0.18 10.56
CA SER A 788 7.58 0.24 11.77
C SER A 788 7.46 1.75 12.05
N ILE A 789 7.32 2.58 11.01
CA ILE A 789 7.24 4.04 11.10
C ILE A 789 5.84 4.62 10.82
N SER A 790 4.84 3.78 10.57
CA SER A 790 3.49 4.22 10.19
C SER A 790 2.78 4.87 11.39
N PRO A 791 2.19 6.07 11.25
CA PRO A 791 1.31 6.63 12.27
C PRO A 791 -0.05 5.93 12.18
N VAL A 792 -0.37 5.03 13.12
CA VAL A 792 -1.70 4.39 13.20
C VAL A 792 -2.67 5.43 13.73
N GLN A 793 -3.66 5.91 12.97
CA GLN A 793 -4.71 6.75 13.55
C GLN A 793 -5.73 5.81 14.24
N GLY A 794 -6.18 6.19 15.44
CA GLY A 794 -7.27 5.44 16.11
C GLY A 794 -8.59 5.73 15.42
N ASN A 795 -9.48 4.74 15.35
CA ASN A 795 -10.82 4.87 14.80
C ASN A 795 -11.75 5.67 15.73
#